data_AF-A0AA91TKB6-F1
#
_entry.id   AF-A0AA91TKB6-F1
#
_cell.length_a   1.000
_cell.length_b   1.000
_cell.length_c   1.000
_cell.angle_alpha   90.00
_cell.angle_beta   90.00
_cell.angle_gamma   90.00
#
_symmetry.space_group_name_H-M   'P 1'
#
loop_
_entity.id
_entity.type
_entity.pdbx_description
1 polymer ?
#
loop_
_entity_poly.entity_id
_entity_poly.type
_entity_poly.pdbx_seq_one_letter_code
_entity_poly.pdbx_strand_id
1 'polypeptide(L)'
;MNDKALVKVALRYKALYLDIRKEDINMSSEITPAVYSLLERLKEYGYCVSEELLHGLGMVSVEELTDIVAVIEDVMGVELNWSPLVKGWNVPTKEGAVDHFITWIANILHKEVDIKGTTLPCGHLIPEGTFPLERYNGCPYCGTPFVATDYVFKGQGSKLKELRLFTGKELKEVFQSLLSSPTPLDMTQKNSLELLLDEYDVPEGIEISMKETMMLVIRNLVRKEDGDKATSYLKTPTDILRYLWYEKTGQLQIIKPSVLQANARRLGYQMGMAGDTSLTYQERMKEHLKLKYSRKTCKMVAKWMNATSLSAKKAAEDMNPKRGMWVRFIRALRLAEYAKRKGFEHLAEIMDVFYNQDYTTWQGCIDKASKEKDAKKVLDLLKSRPGSFARCLFATMLRFGCEETLKAFEEVADKLSMRLLVSLGNAAEIYFDENSIRSIQTITGLRKTIEHNKLLSLYSREERQQMVDAVYGIYKHAILRRFKDMDTESKTIYIAPELFDIPISVGDRSSTIQDTSCALMGTRFPVEGDAVRLFLQWGKGLHAQHLDMDLSCRISYDDKIEECAYYHLTCTGAKHSGDIRSIPEMVGTAEYIDLSLPELEKAGARYATFTCNAYSCGSLSPNLVVGWMDSANEMTISEKDGVAYDPSCVQHMVRVGDDNLAKGLVFGVLDIARREIIWLEMPVSGQTLRSACREDIEALLKRLQRKLKIGELLRLKAEAQGLKILFDESQADESYTYEWALNPAEVSKLLY
;
A
#
# COMPACT_ATOMS: atom_id res chain seq x y z
N MET A 1 -17.59 20.94 9.35
CA MET A 1 -16.78 19.73 9.19
C MET A 1 -17.40 18.90 8.10
N ASN A 2 -16.61 18.18 7.31
CA ASN A 2 -17.12 17.17 6.39
C ASN A 2 -17.29 15.85 7.14
N ASP A 3 -18.44 15.66 7.79
CA ASP A 3 -18.68 14.50 8.66
C ASP A 3 -18.54 13.16 7.90
N LYS A 4 -18.82 13.14 6.59
CA LYS A 4 -18.60 11.96 5.73
C LYS A 4 -17.14 11.53 5.67
N ALA A 5 -16.21 12.48 5.59
CA ALA A 5 -14.78 12.19 5.58
C ALA A 5 -14.33 11.60 6.93
N LEU A 6 -14.85 12.12 8.04
CA LEU A 6 -14.55 11.64 9.38
C LEU A 6 -15.11 10.23 9.62
N VAL A 7 -16.35 9.95 9.18
CA VAL A 7 -16.94 8.60 9.20
C VAL A 7 -16.10 7.62 8.37
N LYS A 8 -15.65 8.02 7.17
CA LYS A 8 -14.78 7.18 6.33
C LYS A 8 -13.45 6.86 7.01
N VAL A 9 -12.85 7.82 7.72
CA VAL A 9 -11.62 7.58 8.49
C VAL A 9 -11.90 6.63 9.66
N ALA A 10 -13.00 6.83 10.41
CA ALA A 10 -13.37 5.98 11.54
C ALA A 10 -13.61 4.52 11.11
N LEU A 11 -14.23 4.29 9.94
CA LEU A 11 -14.54 2.96 9.43
C LEU A 11 -13.28 2.09 9.23
N ARG A 12 -12.15 2.70 8.88
CA ARG A 12 -10.83 2.02 8.76
C ARG A 12 -10.35 1.42 10.07
N TYR A 13 -10.82 1.95 11.20
CA TYR A 13 -10.51 1.52 12.56
C TYR A 13 -11.67 0.74 13.20
N LYS A 14 -12.57 0.17 12.37
CA LYS A 14 -13.78 -0.55 12.78
C LYS A 14 -14.66 0.29 13.70
N ALA A 15 -14.87 1.56 13.36
CA ALA A 15 -15.64 2.49 14.16
C ALA A 15 -16.56 3.37 13.31
N LEU A 16 -17.57 3.96 13.93
CA LEU A 16 -18.36 5.05 13.36
C LEU A 16 -18.12 6.33 14.15
N TYR A 17 -17.92 7.43 13.44
CA TYR A 17 -17.77 8.76 14.03
C TYR A 17 -19.15 9.37 14.29
N LEU A 18 -19.38 9.84 15.52
CA LEU A 18 -20.51 10.67 15.89
C LEU A 18 -19.98 11.96 16.57
N ASP A 19 -20.50 13.12 16.20
CA ASP A 19 -20.13 14.40 16.82
C ASP A 19 -20.86 14.60 18.16
N ILE A 20 -20.58 13.70 19.10
CA ILE A 20 -21.16 13.67 20.44
C ILE A 20 -20.07 13.56 21.51
N ARG A 21 -20.43 13.83 22.75
CA ARG A 21 -19.58 13.57 23.91
C ARG A 21 -19.97 12.22 24.52
N LYS A 22 -18.98 11.37 24.80
CA LYS A 22 -19.22 10.03 25.37
C LYS A 22 -19.95 10.09 26.71
N GLU A 23 -19.67 11.12 27.50
CA GLU A 23 -20.25 11.32 28.83
C GLU A 23 -21.76 11.64 28.79
N ASP A 24 -22.26 12.11 27.63
CA ASP A 24 -23.67 12.45 27.44
C ASP A 24 -24.52 11.21 27.04
N ILE A 25 -23.90 10.04 26.81
CA ILE A 25 -24.59 8.83 26.36
C ILE A 25 -25.36 8.20 27.53
N ASN A 26 -26.68 8.07 27.34
CA ASN A 26 -27.52 7.29 28.24
C ASN A 26 -27.61 5.82 27.79
N MET A 27 -26.89 4.93 28.48
CA MET A 27 -26.87 3.47 28.25
C MET A 27 -28.21 2.76 28.54
N SER A 28 -29.22 3.48 29.04
CA SER A 28 -30.58 2.94 29.22
C SER A 28 -31.60 3.59 28.29
N SER A 29 -31.15 4.31 27.26
CA SER A 29 -32.05 4.97 26.30
C SER A 29 -32.76 3.96 25.39
N GLU A 30 -34.03 4.23 25.07
CA GLU A 30 -34.78 3.41 24.11
C GLU A 30 -34.28 3.62 22.69
N ILE A 31 -34.18 2.53 21.93
CA ILE A 31 -33.73 2.54 20.54
C ILE A 31 -34.86 3.07 19.66
N THR A 32 -34.58 4.14 18.90
CA THR A 32 -35.57 4.75 18.01
C THR A 32 -35.78 3.90 16.73
N PRO A 33 -36.94 4.00 16.05
CA PRO A 33 -37.16 3.30 14.79
C PRO A 33 -36.12 3.61 13.70
N ALA A 34 -35.58 4.84 13.69
CA ALA A 34 -34.53 5.24 12.75
C ALA A 34 -33.23 4.49 13.00
N VAL A 35 -32.83 4.33 14.28
CA VAL A 35 -31.66 3.54 14.65
C VAL A 35 -31.86 2.07 14.30
N TYR A 36 -33.04 1.49 14.56
CA TYR A 36 -33.35 0.11 14.11
C TYR A 36 -33.18 -0.07 12.59
N SER A 37 -33.67 0.88 11.79
CA SER A 37 -33.51 0.85 10.33
C SER A 37 -32.04 0.90 9.90
N LEU A 38 -31.22 1.72 10.57
CA LEU A 38 -29.77 1.73 10.34
C LEU A 38 -29.15 0.38 10.68
N LEU A 39 -29.49 -0.23 11.82
CA LEU A 39 -28.93 -1.51 12.25
C LEU A 39 -29.26 -2.65 11.27
N GLU A 40 -30.49 -2.69 10.76
CA GLU A 40 -30.90 -3.63 9.70
C GLU A 40 -30.00 -3.48 8.45
N ARG A 41 -29.76 -2.23 8.00
CA ARG A 41 -28.85 -1.96 6.87
C ARG A 41 -27.39 -2.34 7.17
N LEU A 42 -26.89 -2.03 8.36
CA LEU A 42 -25.53 -2.42 8.77
C LEU A 42 -25.37 -3.94 8.75
N LYS A 43 -26.38 -4.66 9.25
CA LYS A 43 -26.41 -6.13 9.23
C LYS A 43 -26.40 -6.68 7.81
N GLU A 44 -27.16 -6.10 6.88
CA GLU A 44 -27.12 -6.45 5.45
C GLU A 44 -25.71 -6.32 4.86
N TYR A 45 -24.89 -5.42 5.39
CA TYR A 45 -23.50 -5.17 4.97
C TYR A 45 -22.45 -5.91 5.82
N GLY A 46 -22.88 -6.79 6.73
CA GLY A 46 -21.99 -7.61 7.55
C GLY A 46 -21.45 -6.90 8.80
N TYR A 47 -22.11 -5.85 9.27
CA TYR A 47 -21.72 -5.12 10.47
C TYR A 47 -22.72 -5.26 11.62
N CYS A 48 -22.22 -5.21 12.84
CA CYS A 48 -23.00 -4.92 14.05
C CYS A 48 -22.37 -3.72 14.76
N VAL A 49 -22.99 -3.26 15.85
CA VAL A 49 -22.48 -2.14 16.64
C VAL A 49 -22.28 -2.55 18.09
N SER A 50 -21.25 -1.98 18.72
CA SER A 50 -21.08 -2.07 20.18
C SER A 50 -22.25 -1.40 20.91
N GLU A 51 -22.49 -1.80 22.16
CA GLU A 51 -23.57 -1.22 22.99
C GLU A 51 -23.44 0.30 23.17
N GLU A 52 -22.22 0.81 23.36
CA GLU A 52 -21.96 2.25 23.48
C GLU A 52 -22.37 2.99 22.19
N LEU A 53 -21.98 2.47 21.03
CA LEU A 53 -22.36 3.05 19.74
C LEU A 53 -23.87 2.98 19.51
N LEU A 54 -24.52 1.88 19.89
CA LEU A 54 -25.97 1.70 19.77
C LEU A 54 -26.73 2.85 20.42
N HIS A 55 -26.38 3.19 21.67
CA HIS A 55 -27.02 4.31 22.39
C HIS A 55 -26.58 5.67 21.84
N GLY A 56 -25.32 5.81 21.41
CA GLY A 56 -24.83 7.03 20.75
C GLY A 56 -25.59 7.38 19.47
N LEU A 57 -25.99 6.38 18.67
CA LEU A 57 -26.78 6.57 17.44
C LEU A 57 -28.17 7.18 17.74
N GLY A 58 -28.70 7.02 18.95
CA GLY A 58 -29.94 7.64 19.37
C GLY A 58 -29.86 9.15 19.59
N MET A 59 -28.65 9.71 19.65
CA MET A 59 -28.39 11.12 19.93
C MET A 59 -28.19 11.99 18.68
N VAL A 60 -28.00 11.37 17.51
CA VAL A 60 -27.72 12.06 16.24
C VAL A 60 -28.99 12.21 15.39
N SER A 61 -28.94 13.14 14.44
CA SER A 61 -30.08 13.39 13.54
C SER A 61 -30.30 12.25 12.54
N VAL A 62 -31.53 12.12 12.03
CA VAL A 62 -31.85 11.14 10.96
C VAL A 62 -31.05 11.41 9.67
N GLU A 63 -30.69 12.68 9.42
CA GLU A 63 -29.83 13.08 8.30
C GLU A 63 -28.42 12.51 8.47
N GLU A 64 -27.82 12.64 9.67
CA GLU A 64 -26.52 12.03 9.99
C GLU A 64 -26.55 10.50 9.88
N LEU A 65 -27.61 9.84 10.36
CA LEU A 65 -27.77 8.39 10.19
C LEU A 65 -27.80 7.98 8.71
N THR A 66 -28.44 8.79 7.86
CA THR A 66 -28.52 8.55 6.41
C THR A 66 -27.15 8.74 5.75
N ASP A 67 -26.41 9.77 6.16
CA ASP A 67 -25.06 10.03 5.68
C ASP A 67 -24.07 8.92 6.06
N ILE A 68 -24.20 8.36 7.27
CA ILE A 68 -23.42 7.18 7.70
C ILE A 68 -23.68 6.00 6.76
N VAL A 69 -24.94 5.70 6.45
CA VAL A 69 -25.28 4.62 5.50
C VAL A 69 -24.65 4.88 4.14
N ALA A 70 -24.80 6.09 3.60
CA ALA A 70 -24.28 6.44 2.28
C ALA A 70 -22.74 6.27 2.20
N VAL A 71 -22.02 6.61 3.27
CA VAL A 71 -20.56 6.38 3.34
C VAL A 71 -20.23 4.89 3.32
N ILE A 72 -20.98 4.07 4.06
CA ILE A 72 -20.77 2.61 4.09
C ILE A 72 -21.10 1.99 2.73
N GLU A 73 -22.20 2.40 2.10
CA GLU A 73 -22.60 1.94 0.76
C GLU A 73 -21.55 2.31 -0.30
N ASP A 74 -20.98 3.52 -0.25
CA ASP A 74 -19.88 3.94 -1.13
C ASP A 74 -18.63 3.08 -0.91
N VAL A 75 -18.24 2.88 0.34
CA VAL A 75 -17.04 2.09 0.71
C VAL A 75 -17.20 0.62 0.34
N MET A 76 -18.36 0.04 0.59
CA MET A 76 -18.66 -1.36 0.30
C MET A 76 -19.04 -1.59 -1.17
N GLY A 77 -19.18 -0.53 -1.96
CA GLY A 77 -19.48 -0.61 -3.39
C GLY A 77 -20.88 -1.12 -3.71
N VAL A 78 -21.87 -0.87 -2.83
CA VAL A 78 -23.22 -1.43 -2.95
C VAL A 78 -23.94 -0.98 -4.22
N GLU A 79 -23.73 0.27 -4.64
CA GLU A 79 -24.37 0.87 -5.82
C GLU A 79 -23.58 0.69 -7.13
N LEU A 80 -22.54 -0.15 -7.14
CA LEU A 80 -21.70 -0.35 -8.32
C LEU A 80 -22.24 -1.43 -9.26
N ASN A 81 -21.83 -1.37 -10.52
CA ASN A 81 -22.12 -2.44 -11.45
C ASN A 81 -21.23 -3.67 -11.19
N TRP A 82 -21.86 -4.70 -10.66
CA TRP A 82 -21.25 -5.99 -10.31
C TRP A 82 -21.58 -7.11 -11.30
N SER A 83 -22.20 -6.79 -12.44
CA SER A 83 -22.47 -7.78 -13.50
C SER A 83 -21.17 -8.16 -14.23
N PRO A 84 -20.80 -9.46 -14.25
CA PRO A 84 -19.70 -9.95 -15.07
C PRO A 84 -20.14 -10.18 -16.53
N LEU A 85 -19.22 -10.61 -17.38
CA LEU A 85 -19.54 -10.90 -18.77
C LEU A 85 -20.44 -12.13 -18.93
N VAL A 86 -20.21 -13.18 -18.14
CA VAL A 86 -20.91 -14.48 -18.23
C VAL A 86 -21.94 -14.61 -17.11
N LYS A 87 -23.18 -14.97 -17.46
CA LYS A 87 -24.28 -15.30 -16.53
C LYS A 87 -24.11 -16.72 -15.99
N GLY A 88 -24.48 -16.95 -14.73
CA GLY A 88 -24.45 -18.30 -14.12
C GLY A 88 -23.09 -19.00 -14.31
N TRP A 89 -21.98 -18.26 -14.17
CA TRP A 89 -20.63 -18.68 -14.54
C TRP A 89 -20.05 -19.83 -13.70
N ASN A 90 -20.80 -20.35 -12.71
CA ASN A 90 -20.56 -21.65 -12.10
C ASN A 90 -20.61 -22.82 -13.10
N VAL A 91 -21.33 -22.63 -14.21
CA VAL A 91 -21.41 -23.59 -15.32
C VAL A 91 -20.57 -23.09 -16.50
N PRO A 92 -19.53 -23.83 -16.94
CA PRO A 92 -18.71 -23.45 -18.09
C PRO A 92 -19.53 -23.29 -19.37
N THR A 93 -19.21 -22.28 -20.16
CA THR A 93 -19.85 -21.93 -21.43
C THR A 93 -19.47 -22.87 -22.59
N LYS A 94 -18.46 -23.73 -22.40
CA LYS A 94 -17.99 -24.81 -23.31
C LYS A 94 -17.43 -24.31 -24.66
N GLU A 95 -17.11 -23.03 -24.76
CA GLU A 95 -16.36 -22.44 -25.86
C GLU A 95 -14.89 -22.90 -25.83
N GLY A 96 -14.29 -22.97 -27.01
CA GLY A 96 -12.88 -23.28 -27.19
C GLY A 96 -12.17 -22.30 -28.10
N ALA A 97 -10.85 -22.44 -28.23
CA ALA A 97 -10.02 -21.60 -29.08
C ALA A 97 -10.48 -21.56 -30.55
N VAL A 98 -11.13 -22.64 -31.02
CA VAL A 98 -11.69 -22.74 -32.37
C VAL A 98 -12.85 -21.76 -32.56
N ASP A 99 -13.75 -21.61 -31.57
CA ASP A 99 -14.91 -20.71 -31.65
C ASP A 99 -14.47 -19.25 -31.72
N HIS A 100 -13.47 -18.88 -30.92
CA HIS A 100 -12.82 -17.57 -30.97
C HIS A 100 -12.16 -17.31 -32.33
N PHE A 101 -11.48 -18.32 -32.90
CA PHE A 101 -10.84 -18.20 -34.21
C PHE A 101 -11.85 -18.06 -35.35
N ILE A 102 -12.93 -18.86 -35.35
CA ILE A 102 -14.03 -18.76 -36.32
C ILE A 102 -14.65 -17.36 -36.26
N THR A 103 -14.91 -16.86 -35.05
CA THR A 103 -15.50 -15.54 -34.84
C THR A 103 -14.56 -14.41 -35.27
N TRP A 104 -13.25 -14.55 -35.03
CA TRP A 104 -12.25 -13.61 -35.52
C TRP A 104 -12.24 -13.53 -37.05
N ILE A 105 -12.21 -14.68 -37.75
CA ILE A 105 -12.30 -14.74 -39.22
C ILE A 105 -13.61 -14.10 -39.70
N ALA A 106 -14.73 -14.42 -39.06
CA ALA A 106 -16.03 -13.87 -39.44
C ALA A 106 -16.04 -12.34 -39.34
N ASN A 107 -15.46 -11.77 -38.28
CA ASN A 107 -15.39 -10.31 -38.12
C ASN A 107 -14.44 -9.63 -39.12
N ILE A 108 -13.52 -10.37 -39.75
CA ILE A 108 -12.71 -9.87 -40.88
C ILE A 108 -13.49 -9.95 -42.21
N LEU A 109 -14.20 -11.06 -42.45
CA LEU A 109 -14.76 -11.38 -43.77
C LEU A 109 -16.26 -11.08 -43.95
N HIS A 110 -17.01 -10.79 -42.89
CA HIS A 110 -18.47 -10.61 -42.97
C HIS A 110 -18.95 -9.49 -43.90
N LYS A 111 -18.05 -8.58 -44.32
CA LYS A 111 -18.35 -7.54 -45.31
C LYS A 111 -18.25 -8.05 -46.75
N GLU A 112 -17.59 -9.18 -46.96
CA GLU A 112 -17.30 -9.78 -48.27
C GLU A 112 -18.05 -11.11 -48.47
N VAL A 113 -18.45 -11.76 -47.38
CA VAL A 113 -19.12 -13.07 -47.38
C VAL A 113 -20.33 -13.03 -46.43
N ASP A 114 -21.46 -13.57 -46.90
CA ASP A 114 -22.67 -13.73 -46.08
C ASP A 114 -22.46 -14.86 -45.05
N ILE A 115 -22.21 -14.48 -43.80
CA ILE A 115 -21.99 -15.40 -42.69
C ILE A 115 -23.21 -15.32 -41.76
N LYS A 116 -23.88 -16.44 -41.54
CA LYS A 116 -25.00 -16.53 -40.60
C LYS A 116 -24.52 -16.32 -39.16
N GLY A 117 -25.17 -15.42 -38.45
CA GLY A 117 -24.83 -15.09 -37.07
C GLY A 117 -25.66 -13.94 -36.54
N THR A 118 -25.35 -13.53 -35.31
CA THR A 118 -25.99 -12.40 -34.63
C THR A 118 -25.02 -11.23 -34.52
N THR A 119 -25.38 -10.07 -35.07
CA THR A 119 -24.60 -8.83 -34.88
C THR A 119 -24.98 -8.18 -33.57
N LEU A 120 -23.99 -7.93 -32.71
CA LEU A 120 -24.17 -7.34 -31.38
C LEU A 120 -24.05 -5.80 -31.41
N PRO A 121 -24.50 -5.07 -30.36
CA PRO A 121 -24.43 -3.59 -30.31
C PRO A 121 -23.03 -2.98 -30.51
N CYS A 122 -21.99 -3.72 -30.14
CA CYS A 122 -20.59 -3.33 -30.39
C CYS A 122 -20.16 -3.41 -31.88
N GLY A 123 -21.05 -3.89 -32.77
CA GLY A 123 -20.80 -4.04 -34.21
C GLY A 123 -20.19 -5.38 -34.62
N HIS A 124 -19.82 -6.24 -33.66
CA HIS A 124 -19.26 -7.56 -33.97
C HIS A 124 -20.34 -8.58 -34.35
N LEU A 125 -20.04 -9.40 -35.36
CA LEU A 125 -20.84 -10.55 -35.77
C LEU A 125 -20.41 -11.80 -35.01
N ILE A 126 -21.34 -12.48 -34.34
CA ILE A 126 -21.09 -13.77 -33.69
C ILE A 126 -21.73 -14.89 -34.53
N PRO A 127 -20.93 -15.78 -35.15
CA PRO A 127 -21.44 -16.87 -35.96
C PRO A 127 -22.29 -17.87 -35.17
N GLU A 128 -23.30 -18.45 -35.82
CA GLU A 128 -24.14 -19.49 -35.19
C GLU A 128 -23.30 -20.68 -34.70
N GLY A 129 -23.61 -21.17 -33.49
CA GLY A 129 -22.97 -22.35 -32.91
C GLY A 129 -21.60 -22.12 -32.26
N THR A 130 -21.07 -20.88 -32.26
CA THR A 130 -19.78 -20.56 -31.63
C THR A 130 -19.90 -20.23 -30.14
N PHE A 131 -20.84 -19.36 -29.77
CA PHE A 131 -21.06 -18.94 -28.39
C PHE A 131 -22.53 -19.08 -27.98
N PRO A 132 -22.83 -19.53 -26.75
CA PRO A 132 -24.18 -19.50 -26.20
C PRO A 132 -24.55 -18.08 -25.77
N LEU A 133 -24.99 -17.24 -26.72
CA LEU A 133 -25.23 -15.80 -26.49
C LEU A 133 -26.19 -15.48 -25.33
N GLU A 134 -27.15 -16.36 -25.05
CA GLU A 134 -28.06 -16.23 -23.92
C GLU A 134 -27.35 -16.19 -22.56
N ARG A 135 -26.14 -16.76 -22.49
CA ARG A 135 -25.28 -16.83 -21.30
C ARG A 135 -24.39 -15.60 -21.11
N TYR A 136 -24.45 -14.59 -21.98
CA TYR A 136 -23.60 -13.40 -21.86
C TYR A 136 -24.42 -12.12 -21.57
N ASN A 137 -23.86 -11.24 -20.74
CA ASN A 137 -24.32 -9.87 -20.51
C ASN A 137 -23.68 -8.86 -21.49
N GLY A 138 -22.79 -9.34 -22.35
CA GLY A 138 -21.99 -8.53 -23.26
C GLY A 138 -21.54 -9.32 -24.47
N CYS A 139 -20.55 -8.80 -25.18
CA CYS A 139 -19.97 -9.48 -26.34
C CYS A 139 -18.89 -10.49 -25.91
N PRO A 140 -19.05 -11.81 -26.19
CA PRO A 140 -18.04 -12.83 -25.87
C PRO A 140 -16.73 -12.65 -26.65
N TYR A 141 -16.77 -11.92 -27.77
CA TYR A 141 -15.61 -11.73 -28.64
C TYR A 141 -14.75 -10.52 -28.26
N CYS A 142 -15.37 -9.39 -27.87
CA CYS A 142 -14.65 -8.16 -27.55
C CYS A 142 -14.69 -7.74 -26.08
N GLY A 143 -15.43 -8.47 -25.23
CA GLY A 143 -15.52 -8.20 -23.80
C GLY A 143 -16.25 -6.89 -23.45
N THR A 144 -17.04 -6.33 -24.37
CA THR A 144 -17.83 -5.11 -24.10
C THR A 144 -19.14 -5.49 -23.41
N PRO A 145 -19.43 -4.98 -22.20
CA PRO A 145 -20.69 -5.24 -21.50
C PRO A 145 -21.83 -4.43 -22.13
N PHE A 146 -23.04 -4.99 -22.13
CA PHE A 146 -24.27 -4.32 -22.60
C PHE A 146 -25.31 -4.15 -21.50
N VAL A 147 -25.24 -5.01 -20.47
CA VAL A 147 -26.12 -4.97 -19.30
C VAL A 147 -25.32 -4.47 -18.11
N ALA A 148 -25.91 -3.56 -17.36
CA ALA A 148 -25.44 -3.14 -16.05
C ALA A 148 -26.53 -3.43 -15.02
N THR A 149 -26.13 -3.79 -13.81
CA THR A 149 -27.02 -4.02 -12.67
C THR A 149 -26.72 -3.04 -11.56
N ASP A 150 -27.75 -2.70 -10.79
CA ASP A 150 -27.73 -1.76 -9.67
C ASP A 150 -28.03 -2.43 -8.32
N TYR A 151 -27.93 -3.77 -8.26
CA TYR A 151 -28.13 -4.53 -7.03
C TYR A 151 -26.93 -5.44 -6.73
N VAL A 152 -26.85 -5.83 -5.46
CA VAL A 152 -25.91 -6.82 -4.91
C VAL A 152 -26.70 -7.78 -4.02
N PHE A 153 -26.14 -8.96 -3.75
CA PHE A 153 -26.67 -9.78 -2.65
C PHE A 153 -26.38 -9.12 -1.30
N LYS A 154 -27.11 -9.50 -0.26
CA LYS A 154 -26.98 -8.94 1.08
C LYS A 154 -27.25 -10.01 2.13
N GLY A 155 -26.50 -9.95 3.23
CA GLY A 155 -26.75 -10.76 4.43
C GLY A 155 -26.50 -12.27 4.29
N GLN A 156 -25.75 -12.72 3.27
CA GLN A 156 -25.31 -14.12 3.20
C GLN A 156 -24.15 -14.42 4.17
N GLY A 157 -23.46 -13.39 4.67
CA GLY A 157 -22.37 -13.55 5.64
C GLY A 157 -22.85 -14.09 6.99
N SER A 158 -22.06 -14.96 7.62
CA SER A 158 -22.38 -15.57 8.92
C SER A 158 -21.97 -14.69 10.11
N LYS A 159 -20.88 -13.94 9.98
CA LYS A 159 -20.22 -13.23 11.07
C LYS A 159 -20.30 -11.72 10.88
N LEU A 160 -20.90 -11.04 11.86
CA LEU A 160 -20.96 -9.59 11.87
C LEU A 160 -19.66 -9.01 12.44
N LYS A 161 -19.19 -7.94 11.80
CA LYS A 161 -18.04 -7.15 12.25
C LYS A 161 -18.55 -6.04 13.15
N GLU A 162 -18.11 -6.04 14.40
CA GLU A 162 -18.51 -4.99 15.34
C GLU A 162 -17.86 -3.65 14.99
N LEU A 163 -18.69 -2.61 14.93
CA LEU A 163 -18.28 -1.21 14.84
C LEU A 163 -18.42 -0.55 16.22
N ARG A 164 -17.37 0.16 16.65
CA ARG A 164 -17.34 0.91 17.92
C ARG A 164 -17.59 2.40 17.73
N LEU A 165 -17.80 3.10 18.83
CA LEU A 165 -17.97 4.55 18.82
C LEU A 165 -16.63 5.29 18.76
N PHE A 166 -16.47 6.16 17.75
CA PHE A 166 -15.49 7.23 17.73
C PHE A 166 -16.17 8.58 17.92
N THR A 167 -15.56 9.44 18.73
CA THR A 167 -15.93 10.85 18.85
C THR A 167 -14.80 11.75 18.32
N GLY A 168 -14.96 13.06 18.46
CA GLY A 168 -13.91 14.02 18.11
C GLY A 168 -12.61 13.81 18.90
N LYS A 169 -12.67 13.15 20.07
CA LYS A 169 -11.48 12.79 20.85
C LYS A 169 -10.66 11.72 20.14
N GLU A 170 -11.27 10.57 19.82
CA GLU A 170 -10.56 9.45 19.19
C GLU A 170 -10.00 9.83 17.81
N LEU A 171 -10.74 10.63 17.02
CA LEU A 171 -10.21 11.11 15.73
C LEU A 171 -9.02 12.06 15.87
N LYS A 172 -9.01 12.92 16.90
CA LYS A 172 -7.84 13.77 17.19
C LYS A 172 -6.64 12.94 17.65
N GLU A 173 -6.86 11.88 18.41
CA GLU A 173 -5.80 10.93 18.80
C GLU A 173 -5.21 10.23 17.57
N VAL A 174 -6.06 9.75 16.65
CA VAL A 174 -5.63 9.20 15.35
C VAL A 174 -4.84 10.25 14.56
N PHE A 175 -5.34 11.48 14.46
CA PHE A 175 -4.67 12.56 13.73
C PHE A 175 -3.27 12.85 14.29
N GLN A 176 -3.15 13.01 15.60
CA GLN A 176 -1.86 13.22 16.27
C GLN A 176 -0.92 12.03 16.07
N SER A 177 -1.44 10.80 16.14
CA SER A 177 -0.64 9.59 15.92
C SER A 177 -0.11 9.48 14.49
N LEU A 178 -0.89 9.90 13.48
CA LEU A 178 -0.45 9.92 12.09
C LEU A 178 0.62 11.00 11.84
N LEU A 179 0.47 12.18 12.46
CA LEU A 179 1.44 13.28 12.36
C LEU A 179 2.79 12.95 13.00
N SER A 180 2.76 12.30 14.16
CA SER A 180 3.97 11.97 14.95
C SER A 180 4.64 10.65 14.55
N SER A 181 3.99 9.83 13.72
CA SER A 181 4.42 8.47 13.37
C SER A 181 5.94 8.35 13.10
N PRO A 182 6.64 7.39 13.73
CA PRO A 182 8.09 7.18 13.55
C PRO A 182 8.41 6.42 12.25
N THR A 183 7.37 5.97 11.55
CA THR A 183 7.44 5.21 10.29
C THR A 183 6.79 5.99 9.14
N PRO A 184 7.22 5.80 7.88
CA PRO A 184 6.52 6.37 6.75
C PRO A 184 5.09 5.82 6.73
N LEU A 185 4.12 6.72 6.57
CA LEU A 185 2.73 6.35 6.44
C LEU A 185 2.51 5.52 5.18
N ASP A 186 1.73 4.45 5.27
CA ASP A 186 1.24 3.71 4.12
C ASP A 186 0.13 4.50 3.38
N MET A 187 -0.37 4.00 2.25
CA MET A 187 -1.36 4.76 1.46
C MET A 187 -2.69 4.99 2.20
N THR A 188 -3.16 4.01 2.98
CA THR A 188 -4.36 4.16 3.83
C THR A 188 -4.17 5.28 4.84
N GLN A 189 -3.05 5.28 5.55
CA GLN A 189 -2.69 6.27 6.56
C GLN A 189 -2.48 7.67 5.96
N LYS A 190 -1.82 7.77 4.80
CA LYS A 190 -1.66 9.04 4.08
C LYS A 190 -3.01 9.62 3.71
N ASN A 191 -3.90 8.79 3.15
CA ASN A 191 -5.24 9.24 2.77
C ASN A 191 -6.05 9.65 4.01
N SER A 192 -5.95 8.92 5.13
CA SER A 192 -6.56 9.34 6.41
C SER A 192 -6.03 10.69 6.88
N LEU A 193 -4.71 10.88 6.82
CA LEU A 193 -4.08 12.14 7.23
C LEU A 193 -4.51 13.31 6.33
N GLU A 194 -4.59 13.12 5.02
CA GLU A 194 -5.05 14.15 4.10
C GLU A 194 -6.51 14.56 4.39
N LEU A 195 -7.40 13.60 4.64
CA LEU A 195 -8.79 13.89 5.04
C LEU A 195 -8.84 14.64 6.38
N LEU A 196 -8.04 14.23 7.37
CA LEU A 196 -8.00 14.88 8.68
C LEU A 196 -7.36 16.28 8.64
N LEU A 197 -6.38 16.52 7.76
CA LEU A 197 -5.76 17.84 7.57
C LEU A 197 -6.72 18.87 6.95
N ASP A 198 -7.71 18.40 6.20
CA ASP A 198 -8.75 19.27 5.66
C ASP A 198 -9.74 19.72 6.76
N GLU A 199 -9.91 18.93 7.82
CA GLU A 199 -10.85 19.18 8.93
C GLU A 199 -10.21 19.78 10.19
N TYR A 200 -8.99 19.38 10.54
CA TYR A 200 -8.29 19.80 11.75
C TYR A 200 -7.02 20.60 11.43
N ASP A 201 -6.73 21.57 12.29
CA ASP A 201 -5.45 22.27 12.28
C ASP A 201 -4.36 21.44 12.96
N VAL A 202 -3.14 21.52 12.42
CA VAL A 202 -1.98 20.84 12.99
C VAL A 202 -1.72 21.41 14.40
N PRO A 203 -1.69 20.58 15.45
CA PRO A 203 -1.44 21.04 16.82
C PRO A 203 -0.10 21.76 16.95
N GLU A 204 -0.07 22.85 17.72
CA GLU A 204 1.19 23.55 18.01
C GLU A 204 2.18 22.64 18.75
N GLY A 205 3.45 22.71 18.36
CA GLY A 205 4.54 21.97 19.02
C GLY A 205 4.65 20.48 18.64
N ILE A 206 3.77 19.95 17.79
CA ILE A 206 3.88 18.54 17.37
C ILE A 206 5.14 18.30 16.54
N GLU A 207 5.95 17.32 16.94
CA GLU A 207 7.15 16.95 16.20
C GLU A 207 6.81 15.96 15.07
N ILE A 208 6.98 16.43 13.83
CA ILE A 208 6.85 15.58 12.64
C ILE A 208 8.23 15.09 12.22
N SER A 209 8.61 13.92 12.71
CA SER A 209 9.91 13.30 12.44
C SER A 209 10.04 12.85 10.97
N MET A 210 8.95 12.36 10.38
CA MET A 210 8.94 11.76 9.06
C MET A 210 8.80 12.81 7.95
N LYS A 211 9.86 12.91 7.13
CA LYS A 211 9.92 13.87 6.01
C LYS A 211 8.80 13.72 5.00
N GLU A 212 8.25 12.53 4.83
CA GLU A 212 7.14 12.27 3.89
C GLU A 212 5.82 12.81 4.45
N THR A 213 5.51 12.51 5.72
CA THR A 213 4.38 13.10 6.47
C THR A 213 4.44 14.62 6.47
N MET A 214 5.63 15.16 6.69
CA MET A 214 5.88 16.61 6.66
C MET A 214 5.50 17.24 5.31
N MET A 215 5.69 16.56 4.18
CA MET A 215 5.29 17.12 2.87
C MET A 215 3.77 17.20 2.71
N LEU A 216 3.02 16.26 3.29
CA LEU A 216 1.56 16.29 3.28
C LEU A 216 1.03 17.51 4.06
N VAL A 217 1.61 17.75 5.24
CA VAL A 217 1.31 18.94 6.05
C VAL A 217 1.65 20.22 5.29
N ILE A 218 2.85 20.32 4.69
CA ILE A 218 3.24 21.52 3.93
C ILE A 218 2.32 21.73 2.73
N ARG A 219 1.90 20.68 2.03
CA ARG A 219 0.93 20.77 0.93
C ARG A 219 -0.41 21.33 1.40
N ASN A 220 -0.93 20.86 2.53
CA ASN A 220 -2.17 21.40 3.11
C ASN A 220 -2.00 22.87 3.51
N LEU A 221 -0.90 23.25 4.18
CA LEU A 221 -0.60 24.65 4.54
C LEU A 221 -0.55 25.56 3.30
N VAL A 222 0.10 25.12 2.22
CA VAL A 222 0.18 25.90 0.97
C VAL A 222 -1.19 26.00 0.28
N ARG A 223 -2.02 24.94 0.31
CA ARG A 223 -3.40 24.96 -0.19
C ARG A 223 -4.28 25.94 0.58
N LYS A 224 -4.09 26.06 1.90
CA LYS A 224 -4.77 27.03 2.79
C LYS A 224 -4.16 28.44 2.74
N GLU A 225 -3.28 28.73 1.77
CA GLU A 225 -2.55 30.00 1.61
C GLU A 225 -1.60 30.39 2.77
N ASP A 226 -1.32 29.46 3.67
CA ASP A 226 -0.50 29.61 4.87
C ASP A 226 0.95 29.11 4.68
N GLY A 227 1.44 29.13 3.44
CA GLY A 227 2.75 28.57 3.07
C GLY A 227 3.96 29.17 3.79
N ASP A 228 3.85 30.37 4.38
CA ASP A 228 4.93 30.96 5.18
C ASP A 228 5.19 30.14 6.48
N LYS A 229 4.15 29.50 7.06
CA LYS A 229 4.27 28.59 8.22
C LYS A 229 5.11 27.34 7.92
N ALA A 230 5.24 26.94 6.64
CA ALA A 230 6.05 25.79 6.24
C ALA A 230 7.55 25.93 6.60
N THR A 231 8.02 27.17 6.80
CA THR A 231 9.42 27.48 7.09
C THR A 231 9.93 26.78 8.36
N SER A 232 9.10 26.62 9.38
CA SER A 232 9.48 25.94 10.63
C SER A 232 9.76 24.44 10.44
N TYR A 233 9.14 23.83 9.42
CA TYR A 233 9.29 22.41 9.09
C TYR A 233 10.47 22.15 8.14
N LEU A 234 10.78 23.11 7.27
CA LEU A 234 11.78 22.98 6.20
C LEU A 234 13.21 23.21 6.73
N LYS A 235 13.82 22.16 7.29
CA LYS A 235 15.17 22.23 7.90
C LYS A 235 16.33 22.24 6.88
N THR A 236 16.11 21.79 5.64
CA THR A 236 17.16 21.64 4.63
C THR A 236 16.69 22.03 3.22
N PRO A 237 17.60 22.44 2.30
CA PRO A 237 17.25 22.58 0.89
C PRO A 237 16.58 21.33 0.31
N THR A 238 17.08 20.14 0.64
CA THR A 238 16.50 18.88 0.15
C THR A 238 15.06 18.68 0.58
N ASP A 239 14.62 19.19 1.73
CA ASP A 239 13.21 19.18 2.13
C ASP A 239 12.36 20.05 1.20
N ILE A 240 12.87 21.22 0.80
CA ILE A 240 12.21 22.10 -0.18
C ILE A 240 12.12 21.41 -1.54
N LEU A 241 13.20 20.77 -2.00
CA LEU A 241 13.19 20.01 -3.25
C LEU A 241 12.19 18.85 -3.19
N ARG A 242 12.10 18.15 -2.05
CA ARG A 242 11.14 17.06 -1.86
C ARG A 242 9.71 17.57 -2.01
N TYR A 243 9.36 18.69 -1.39
CA TYR A 243 8.03 19.29 -1.51
C TYR A 243 7.71 19.63 -2.96
N LEU A 244 8.62 20.34 -3.64
CA LEU A 244 8.41 20.76 -5.02
C LEU A 244 8.32 19.58 -5.99
N TRP A 245 9.07 18.51 -5.70
CA TRP A 245 9.02 17.28 -6.49
C TRP A 245 7.73 16.50 -6.23
N TYR A 246 7.29 16.42 -4.98
CA TYR A 246 6.02 15.83 -4.59
C TYR A 246 4.86 16.55 -5.27
N GLU A 247 4.79 17.88 -5.19
CA GLU A 247 3.73 18.64 -5.87
C GLU A 247 3.77 18.45 -7.40
N LYS A 248 4.95 18.24 -7.97
CA LYS A 248 5.09 18.03 -9.41
C LYS A 248 4.72 16.62 -9.86
N THR A 249 4.81 15.61 -8.99
CA THR A 249 4.78 14.20 -9.42
C THR A 249 3.85 13.31 -8.62
N GLY A 250 3.26 13.80 -7.53
CA GLY A 250 2.58 12.98 -6.52
C GLY A 250 3.53 12.13 -5.66
N GLN A 251 4.83 12.13 -5.92
CA GLN A 251 5.79 11.22 -5.28
C GLN A 251 6.54 11.89 -4.12
N LEU A 252 6.36 11.38 -2.90
CA LEU A 252 7.04 11.88 -1.69
C LEU A 252 8.56 11.61 -1.69
N GLN A 253 9.03 10.72 -2.56
CA GLN A 253 10.44 10.43 -2.76
C GLN A 253 10.99 11.14 -4.00
N ILE A 254 12.24 11.62 -3.91
CA ILE A 254 12.90 12.32 -5.02
C ILE A 254 13.42 11.30 -6.04
N ILE A 255 12.60 11.00 -7.05
CA ILE A 255 12.91 10.12 -8.17
C ILE A 255 13.53 10.95 -9.31
N LYS A 256 14.58 10.41 -9.95
CA LYS A 256 15.21 11.10 -11.09
C LYS A 256 14.20 11.21 -12.26
N PRO A 257 14.15 12.35 -12.98
CA PRO A 257 13.26 12.52 -14.14
C PRO A 257 13.40 11.43 -15.22
N SER A 258 14.63 10.94 -15.44
CA SER A 258 14.89 9.87 -16.42
C SER A 258 14.29 8.53 -16.02
N VAL A 259 14.21 8.25 -14.72
CA VAL A 259 13.60 7.01 -14.19
C VAL A 259 12.09 7.03 -14.40
N LEU A 260 11.43 8.18 -14.16
CA LEU A 260 10.00 8.34 -14.43
C LEU A 260 9.67 8.23 -15.92
N GLN A 261 10.50 8.81 -16.79
CA GLN A 261 10.36 8.67 -18.24
C GLN A 261 10.53 7.22 -18.71
N ALA A 262 11.55 6.51 -18.20
CA ALA A 262 11.76 5.10 -18.49
C ALA A 262 10.60 4.24 -17.99
N ASN A 263 10.04 4.56 -16.82
CA ASN A 263 8.86 3.89 -16.28
C ASN A 263 7.65 4.11 -17.17
N ALA A 264 7.35 5.36 -17.55
CA ALA A 264 6.23 5.70 -18.41
C ALA A 264 6.32 4.97 -19.76
N ARG A 265 7.52 4.91 -20.35
CA ARG A 265 7.77 4.12 -21.56
C ARG A 265 7.41 2.65 -21.38
N ARG A 266 7.84 2.03 -20.28
CA ARG A 266 7.52 0.63 -19.96
C ARG A 266 6.03 0.42 -19.77
N LEU A 267 5.32 1.34 -19.11
CA LEU A 267 3.87 1.21 -18.90
C LEU A 267 3.09 1.26 -20.22
N GLY A 268 3.51 2.11 -21.16
CA GLY A 268 2.90 2.20 -22.49
C GLY A 268 3.23 1.05 -23.43
N TYR A 269 4.14 0.14 -23.05
CA TYR A 269 4.43 -1.06 -23.84
C TYR A 269 3.25 -2.04 -23.78
N GLN A 270 2.87 -2.57 -24.94
CA GLN A 270 1.84 -3.60 -25.10
C GLN A 270 2.40 -4.79 -25.90
N MET A 271 2.06 -6.02 -25.49
CA MET A 271 2.33 -7.24 -26.26
C MET A 271 1.50 -7.28 -27.55
N GLY A 272 2.15 -7.44 -28.70
CA GLY A 272 1.50 -7.58 -30.02
C GLY A 272 1.97 -6.54 -31.06
N MET A 273 1.60 -6.73 -32.34
CA MET A 273 1.99 -5.82 -33.43
C MET A 273 1.11 -4.56 -33.56
N ALA A 274 -0.06 -4.52 -32.92
CA ALA A 274 -0.99 -3.41 -33.01
C ALA A 274 -1.10 -2.70 -31.65
N GLY A 275 -0.40 -1.55 -31.47
CA GLY A 275 -0.71 -0.62 -30.38
C GLY A 275 0.39 -0.19 -29.41
N ASP A 276 1.69 -0.40 -29.66
CA ASP A 276 2.73 0.11 -28.74
C ASP A 276 2.67 1.64 -28.59
N THR A 277 2.27 2.12 -27.42
CA THR A 277 2.14 3.55 -27.08
C THR A 277 3.28 4.03 -26.19
N SER A 278 4.33 3.23 -26.02
CA SER A 278 5.46 3.50 -25.12
C SER A 278 6.10 4.87 -25.33
N LEU A 279 6.31 5.29 -26.58
CA LEU A 279 6.87 6.61 -26.91
C LEU A 279 5.92 7.75 -26.51
N THR A 280 4.63 7.60 -26.79
CA THR A 280 3.61 8.59 -26.41
C THR A 280 3.53 8.76 -24.89
N TYR A 281 3.58 7.67 -24.12
CA TYR A 281 3.63 7.74 -22.66
C TYR A 281 4.89 8.44 -22.15
N GLN A 282 6.06 8.14 -22.75
CA GLN A 282 7.31 8.80 -22.41
C GLN A 282 7.26 10.31 -22.69
N GLU A 283 6.70 10.72 -23.83
CA GLU A 283 6.55 12.13 -24.21
C GLU A 283 5.60 12.88 -23.26
N ARG A 284 4.44 12.30 -22.94
CA ARG A 284 3.51 12.86 -21.95
C ARG A 284 4.18 13.06 -20.60
N MET A 285 4.93 12.06 -20.11
CA MET A 285 5.69 12.18 -18.87
C MET A 285 6.76 13.27 -18.95
N LYS A 286 7.48 13.38 -20.07
CA LYS A 286 8.47 14.45 -20.28
C LYS A 286 7.85 15.85 -20.25
N GLU A 287 6.69 16.03 -20.89
CA GLU A 287 5.92 17.28 -20.82
C GLU A 287 5.45 17.57 -19.40
N HIS A 288 4.89 16.57 -18.71
CA HIS A 288 4.45 16.68 -17.32
C HIS A 288 5.58 17.11 -16.38
N LEU A 289 6.81 16.65 -16.59
CA LEU A 289 7.98 16.98 -15.77
C LEU A 289 8.59 18.36 -16.05
N LYS A 290 8.08 19.14 -17.01
CA LYS A 290 8.57 20.51 -17.26
C LYS A 290 8.28 21.42 -16.05
N LEU A 291 9.33 22.04 -15.53
CA LEU A 291 9.25 22.94 -14.38
C LEU A 291 8.72 24.31 -14.80
N LYS A 292 7.49 24.64 -14.38
CA LYS A 292 6.85 25.94 -14.60
C LYS A 292 6.29 26.41 -13.26
N TYR A 293 6.73 27.58 -12.79
CA TYR A 293 6.34 28.12 -11.49
C TYR A 293 5.84 29.57 -11.62
N SER A 294 4.79 29.89 -10.86
CA SER A 294 4.26 31.24 -10.75
C SER A 294 5.23 32.15 -9.97
N ARG A 295 5.12 33.48 -10.15
CA ARG A 295 5.90 34.44 -9.33
C ARG A 295 5.60 34.31 -7.83
N LYS A 296 4.36 33.94 -7.45
CA LYS A 296 3.95 33.66 -6.05
C LYS A 296 4.77 32.49 -5.49
N THR A 297 4.78 31.36 -6.21
CA THR A 297 5.54 30.16 -5.83
C THR A 297 7.05 30.44 -5.76
N CYS A 298 7.61 31.14 -6.76
CA CYS A 298 9.02 31.52 -6.76
C CYS A 298 9.41 32.33 -5.52
N LYS A 299 8.60 33.33 -5.15
CA LYS A 299 8.84 34.18 -3.97
C LYS A 299 8.76 33.37 -2.68
N MET A 300 7.76 32.50 -2.55
CA MET A 300 7.59 31.62 -1.39
C MET A 300 8.81 30.71 -1.19
N VAL A 301 9.25 30.01 -2.24
CA VAL A 301 10.42 29.13 -2.15
C VAL A 301 11.70 29.90 -1.86
N ALA A 302 11.86 31.09 -2.44
CA ALA A 302 13.00 31.95 -2.12
C ALA A 302 13.03 32.34 -0.64
N LYS A 303 11.86 32.62 -0.01
CA LYS A 303 11.78 32.88 1.43
C LYS A 303 12.20 31.65 2.22
N TRP A 304 11.69 30.46 1.88
CA TRP A 304 12.05 29.22 2.55
C TRP A 304 13.55 28.93 2.48
N MET A 305 14.16 29.09 1.30
CA MET A 305 15.61 28.91 1.13
C MET A 305 16.41 29.94 1.94
N ASN A 306 15.94 31.19 2.03
CA ASN A 306 16.61 32.23 2.79
C ASN A 306 16.51 32.04 4.31
N ALA A 307 15.43 31.41 4.77
CA ALA A 307 15.15 31.18 6.19
C ALA A 307 15.74 29.87 6.73
N THR A 308 16.46 29.10 5.91
CA THR A 308 17.16 27.89 6.37
C THR A 308 18.20 28.25 7.44
N SER A 309 18.36 27.38 8.43
CA SER A 309 19.33 27.55 9.52
C SER A 309 20.74 27.03 9.20
N LEU A 310 20.89 26.36 8.06
CA LEU A 310 22.18 25.81 7.63
C LEU A 310 23.10 26.91 7.08
N SER A 311 24.39 26.85 7.41
CA SER A 311 25.38 27.69 6.71
C SER A 311 25.41 27.39 5.21
N ALA A 312 25.83 28.36 4.40
CA ALA A 312 25.89 28.23 2.95
C ALA A 312 26.66 26.97 2.48
N LYS A 313 27.77 26.64 3.14
CA LYS A 313 28.55 25.41 2.87
C LYS A 313 27.78 24.12 3.15
N LYS A 314 27.05 24.05 4.28
CA LYS A 314 26.22 22.89 4.64
C LYS A 314 25.01 22.76 3.73
N ALA A 315 24.38 23.88 3.37
CA ALA A 315 23.27 23.90 2.41
C ALA A 315 23.75 23.42 1.02
N ALA A 316 24.90 23.89 0.54
CA ALA A 316 25.47 23.45 -0.72
C ALA A 316 25.88 21.96 -0.71
N GLU A 317 26.44 21.47 0.41
CA GLU A 317 26.69 20.03 0.61
C GLU A 317 25.40 19.21 0.53
N ASP A 318 24.32 19.65 1.19
CA ASP A 318 23.00 19.00 1.15
C ASP A 318 22.40 18.97 -0.26
N MET A 319 22.60 20.03 -1.05
CA MET A 319 22.14 20.10 -2.43
C MET A 319 22.96 19.19 -3.37
N ASN A 320 24.19 18.81 -3.00
CA ASN A 320 25.14 18.15 -3.88
C ASN A 320 24.66 16.80 -4.47
N PRO A 321 24.03 15.88 -3.72
CA PRO A 321 23.55 14.60 -4.25
C PRO A 321 22.55 14.74 -5.41
N LYS A 322 21.87 15.90 -5.51
CA LYS A 322 20.89 16.22 -6.57
C LYS A 322 21.28 17.48 -7.33
N ARG A 323 22.57 17.83 -7.41
CA ARG A 323 23.09 19.06 -8.05
C ARG A 323 22.46 19.35 -9.41
N GLY A 324 22.37 18.35 -10.29
CA GLY A 324 21.77 18.51 -11.63
C GLY A 324 20.28 18.85 -11.62
N MET A 325 19.52 18.39 -10.61
CA MET A 325 18.13 18.82 -10.41
C MET A 325 18.11 20.26 -9.89
N TRP A 326 18.94 20.58 -8.89
CA TRP A 326 19.02 21.91 -8.30
C TRP A 326 19.33 23.01 -9.32
N VAL A 327 20.28 22.79 -10.24
CA VAL A 327 20.57 23.76 -11.31
C VAL A 327 19.30 24.10 -12.11
N ARG A 328 18.46 23.11 -12.42
CA ARG A 328 17.20 23.32 -13.14
C ARG A 328 16.14 24.00 -12.29
N PHE A 329 16.04 23.62 -11.02
CA PHE A 329 15.11 24.22 -10.06
C PHE A 329 15.45 25.68 -9.77
N ILE A 330 16.72 26.01 -9.51
CA ILE A 330 17.20 27.38 -9.31
C ILE A 330 16.80 28.28 -10.49
N ARG A 331 16.99 27.78 -11.73
CA ARG A 331 16.57 28.50 -12.94
C ARG A 331 15.04 28.66 -13.01
N ALA A 332 14.30 27.58 -12.83
CA ALA A 332 12.83 27.59 -12.96
C ALA A 332 12.15 28.45 -11.87
N LEU A 333 12.70 28.46 -10.67
CA LEU A 333 12.23 29.25 -9.53
C LEU A 333 12.79 30.68 -9.51
N ARG A 334 13.73 31.00 -10.41
CA ARG A 334 14.41 32.30 -10.51
C ARG A 334 15.16 32.69 -9.23
N LEU A 335 15.70 31.73 -8.48
CA LEU A 335 16.29 32.00 -7.16
C LEU A 335 17.47 32.98 -7.24
N ALA A 336 18.26 32.94 -8.32
CA ALA A 336 19.34 33.91 -8.55
C ALA A 336 18.84 35.36 -8.76
N GLU A 337 17.60 35.57 -9.25
CA GLU A 337 17.00 36.91 -9.32
C GLU A 337 16.57 37.39 -7.93
N TYR A 338 16.01 36.49 -7.10
CA TYR A 338 15.59 36.82 -5.73
C TYR A 338 16.78 37.05 -4.80
N ALA A 339 17.87 36.29 -4.97
CA ALA A 339 19.12 36.46 -4.22
C ALA A 339 19.72 37.87 -4.31
N LYS A 340 19.44 38.62 -5.38
CA LYS A 340 19.91 40.01 -5.55
C LYS A 340 19.07 41.04 -4.79
N ARG A 341 17.96 40.63 -4.19
CA ARG A 341 17.04 41.54 -3.50
C ARG A 341 17.44 41.67 -2.04
N LYS A 342 17.21 42.86 -1.48
CA LYS A 342 17.36 43.11 -0.04
C LYS A 342 16.47 42.15 0.77
N GLY A 343 17.03 41.57 1.84
CA GLY A 343 16.36 40.58 2.69
C GLY A 343 16.53 39.12 2.23
N PHE A 344 17.34 38.86 1.19
CA PHE A 344 17.66 37.53 0.68
C PHE A 344 19.17 37.22 0.71
N GLU A 345 19.89 37.82 1.66
CA GLU A 345 21.34 37.76 1.77
C GLU A 345 21.83 36.32 1.98
N HIS A 346 21.15 35.55 2.84
CA HIS A 346 21.53 34.16 3.09
C HIS A 346 21.31 33.27 1.86
N LEU A 347 20.20 33.48 1.13
CA LEU A 347 20.00 32.84 -0.17
C LEU A 347 21.13 33.19 -1.16
N ALA A 348 21.60 34.44 -1.17
CA ALA A 348 22.71 34.86 -2.04
C ALA A 348 24.00 34.12 -1.72
N GLU A 349 24.35 33.97 -0.43
CA GLU A 349 25.50 33.19 0.02
C GLU A 349 25.39 31.71 -0.39
N ILE A 350 24.21 31.08 -0.20
CA ILE A 350 23.98 29.69 -0.63
C ILE A 350 24.22 29.55 -2.14
N MET A 351 23.69 30.49 -2.95
CA MET A 351 23.87 30.45 -4.39
C MET A 351 25.35 30.59 -4.78
N ASP A 352 26.09 31.51 -4.17
CA ASP A 352 27.50 31.72 -4.45
C ASP A 352 28.32 30.45 -4.16
N VAL A 353 28.22 29.91 -2.94
CA VAL A 353 28.94 28.70 -2.53
C VAL A 353 28.55 27.50 -3.41
N PHE A 354 27.27 27.35 -3.74
CA PHE A 354 26.80 26.25 -4.59
C PHE A 354 27.37 26.33 -6.01
N TYR A 355 27.41 27.53 -6.63
CA TYR A 355 27.95 27.71 -7.98
C TYR A 355 29.47 27.56 -8.02
N ASN A 356 30.17 28.15 -7.03
CA ASN A 356 31.63 28.11 -6.92
C ASN A 356 32.17 26.77 -6.40
N GLN A 357 31.30 25.90 -5.85
CA GLN A 357 31.67 24.60 -5.30
C GLN A 357 32.66 24.69 -4.11
N ASP A 358 32.58 25.76 -3.32
CA ASP A 358 33.40 25.96 -2.12
C ASP A 358 32.85 25.18 -0.91
N TYR A 359 32.80 23.85 -1.05
CA TYR A 359 32.41 22.93 0.02
C TYR A 359 33.03 21.55 -0.20
N THR A 360 33.19 20.78 0.87
CA THR A 360 33.56 19.36 0.80
C THR A 360 32.33 18.50 1.05
N THR A 361 32.38 17.24 0.61
CA THR A 361 31.27 16.30 0.81
C THR A 361 31.69 15.18 1.73
N TRP A 362 30.84 14.86 2.71
CA TRP A 362 31.08 13.77 3.65
C TRP A 362 31.32 12.42 2.95
N GLN A 363 30.55 12.11 1.89
CA GLN A 363 30.74 10.88 1.12
C GLN A 363 32.11 10.86 0.43
N GLY A 364 32.56 12.00 -0.12
CA GLY A 364 33.89 12.10 -0.72
C GLY A 364 35.02 11.87 0.28
N CYS A 365 34.86 12.34 1.53
CA CYS A 365 35.81 12.08 2.61
C CYS A 365 35.88 10.59 2.98
N ILE A 366 34.73 9.90 3.06
CA ILE A 366 34.67 8.45 3.32
C ILE A 366 35.25 7.65 2.18
N ASP A 367 34.92 7.99 0.93
CA ASP A 367 35.42 7.28 -0.24
C ASP A 367 36.95 7.41 -0.33
N LYS A 368 37.49 8.59 -0.02
CA LYS A 368 38.93 8.81 0.08
C LYS A 368 39.57 7.95 1.17
N ALA A 369 39.06 8.02 2.40
CA ALA A 369 39.58 7.22 3.52
C ALA A 369 39.47 5.70 3.27
N SER A 370 38.39 5.25 2.63
CA SER A 370 38.18 3.86 2.25
C SER A 370 39.21 3.39 1.22
N LYS A 371 39.56 4.23 0.23
CA LYS A 371 40.61 3.92 -0.75
C LYS A 371 42.00 3.88 -0.11
N GLU A 372 42.24 4.73 0.88
CA GLU A 372 43.46 4.77 1.70
C GLU A 372 43.52 3.62 2.73
N LYS A 373 42.45 2.82 2.85
CA LYS A 373 42.29 1.73 3.85
C LYS A 373 42.42 2.19 5.31
N ASP A 374 42.09 3.44 5.59
CA ASP A 374 42.11 4.00 6.95
C ASP A 374 40.80 3.67 7.68
N ALA A 375 40.76 2.49 8.30
CA ALA A 375 39.58 1.98 9.01
C ALA A 375 39.10 2.94 10.10
N LYS A 376 40.04 3.45 10.92
CA LYS A 376 39.74 4.37 12.03
C LYS A 376 39.02 5.63 11.52
N LYS A 377 39.57 6.27 10.49
CA LYS A 377 38.97 7.48 9.90
C LYS A 377 37.61 7.20 9.26
N VAL A 378 37.43 6.04 8.61
CA VAL A 378 36.12 5.64 8.08
C VAL A 378 35.10 5.50 9.21
N LEU A 379 35.43 4.76 10.28
CA LEU A 379 34.54 4.55 11.41
C LEU A 379 34.21 5.87 12.13
N ASP A 380 35.19 6.75 12.34
CA ASP A 380 34.97 8.08 12.93
C ASP A 380 34.04 8.95 12.07
N LEU A 381 34.21 8.94 10.75
CA LEU A 381 33.31 9.63 9.81
C LEU A 381 31.91 9.02 9.81
N LEU A 382 31.78 7.69 9.91
CA LEU A 382 30.49 7.00 9.98
C LEU A 382 29.74 7.31 11.28
N LYS A 383 30.43 7.36 12.43
CA LYS A 383 29.85 7.76 13.73
C LYS A 383 29.23 9.17 13.70
N SER A 384 29.78 10.09 12.88
CA SER A 384 29.20 11.43 12.72
C SER A 384 27.85 11.44 12.00
N ARG A 385 27.50 10.37 11.26
CA ARG A 385 26.20 10.21 10.59
C ARG A 385 25.65 8.80 10.84
N PRO A 386 25.12 8.51 12.04
CA PRO A 386 24.70 7.16 12.45
C PRO A 386 23.74 6.49 11.46
N GLY A 387 22.78 7.22 10.91
CA GLY A 387 21.83 6.66 9.94
C GLY A 387 22.47 6.22 8.60
N SER A 388 23.61 6.81 8.23
CA SER A 388 24.42 6.33 7.10
C SER A 388 25.28 5.14 7.49
N PHE A 389 25.81 5.13 8.72
CA PHE A 389 26.53 3.98 9.26
C PHE A 389 25.66 2.72 9.27
N ALA A 390 24.45 2.79 9.81
CA ALA A 390 23.47 1.72 9.79
C ALA A 390 23.29 1.12 8.38
N ARG A 391 23.09 1.95 7.35
CA ARG A 391 22.86 1.49 5.96
C ARG A 391 24.05 0.77 5.33
N CYS A 392 25.26 0.97 5.83
CA CYS A 392 26.46 0.31 5.32
C CYS A 392 27.08 -0.67 6.32
N LEU A 393 26.46 -0.90 7.48
CA LEU A 393 27.01 -1.67 8.60
C LEU A 393 27.60 -3.01 8.15
N PHE A 394 26.80 -3.83 7.46
CA PHE A 394 27.24 -5.16 7.02
C PHE A 394 28.40 -5.12 6.02
N ALA A 395 28.39 -4.16 5.09
CA ALA A 395 29.49 -3.99 4.14
C ALA A 395 30.77 -3.51 4.85
N THR A 396 30.64 -2.70 5.89
CA THR A 396 31.75 -2.23 6.73
C THR A 396 32.31 -3.38 7.57
N MET A 397 31.47 -4.22 8.17
CA MET A 397 31.88 -5.44 8.88
C MET A 397 32.70 -6.37 7.99
N LEU A 398 32.23 -6.64 6.76
CA LEU A 398 32.95 -7.49 5.82
C LEU A 398 34.29 -6.89 5.38
N ARG A 399 34.40 -5.55 5.34
CA ARG A 399 35.59 -4.84 4.84
C ARG A 399 36.65 -4.61 5.91
N PHE A 400 36.24 -4.23 7.11
CA PHE A 400 37.15 -3.78 8.18
C PHE A 400 37.11 -4.68 9.43
N GLY A 401 36.31 -5.74 9.42
CA GLY A 401 36.16 -6.67 10.53
C GLY A 401 34.90 -6.41 11.35
N CYS A 402 34.30 -7.50 11.82
CA CYS A 402 33.06 -7.49 12.59
C CYS A 402 33.22 -6.74 13.92
N GLU A 403 34.20 -7.13 14.74
CA GLU A 403 34.37 -6.64 16.12
C GLU A 403 34.60 -5.12 16.19
N GLU A 404 35.58 -4.59 15.45
CA GLU A 404 35.89 -3.15 15.42
C GLU A 404 34.71 -2.31 14.93
N THR A 405 34.04 -2.80 13.88
CA THR A 405 32.89 -2.10 13.28
C THR A 405 31.72 -2.05 14.25
N LEU A 406 31.40 -3.18 14.88
CA LEU A 406 30.27 -3.29 15.80
C LEU A 406 30.50 -2.48 17.08
N LYS A 407 31.73 -2.46 17.62
CA LYS A 407 32.10 -1.60 18.74
C LYS A 407 31.88 -0.12 18.44
N ALA A 408 32.32 0.34 17.26
CA ALA A 408 32.11 1.71 16.83
C ALA A 408 30.64 2.04 16.57
N PHE A 409 29.85 1.06 16.11
CA PHE A 409 28.42 1.22 15.88
C PHE A 409 27.63 1.31 17.19
N GLU A 410 28.00 0.52 18.21
CA GLU A 410 27.36 0.52 19.52
C GLU A 410 27.43 1.90 20.21
N GLU A 411 28.54 2.64 20.03
CA GLU A 411 28.68 4.04 20.52
C GLU A 411 27.61 5.01 19.99
N VAL A 412 26.97 4.67 18.86
CA VAL A 412 25.99 5.54 18.18
C VAL A 412 24.64 4.87 17.97
N ALA A 413 24.47 3.62 18.40
CA ALA A 413 23.25 2.84 18.19
C ALA A 413 22.02 3.52 18.85
N ASP A 414 22.19 4.09 20.05
CA ASP A 414 21.13 4.77 20.79
C ASP A 414 20.59 6.02 20.06
N LYS A 415 21.39 6.61 19.15
CA LYS A 415 21.01 7.77 18.33
C LYS A 415 20.15 7.39 17.12
N LEU A 416 20.01 6.11 16.81
CA LEU A 416 19.20 5.62 15.70
C LEU A 416 17.77 5.41 16.15
N SER A 417 16.80 5.64 15.27
CA SER A 417 15.43 5.26 15.56
C SER A 417 15.28 3.74 15.65
N MET A 418 14.38 3.27 16.53
CA MET A 418 14.03 1.85 16.66
C MET A 418 13.68 1.20 15.33
N ARG A 419 12.94 1.92 14.48
CA ARG A 419 12.63 1.52 13.11
C ARG A 419 13.88 1.09 12.34
N LEU A 420 14.96 1.87 12.39
CA LEU A 420 16.18 1.56 11.63
C LEU A 420 16.93 0.36 12.23
N LEU A 421 16.92 0.22 13.55
CA LEU A 421 17.49 -0.94 14.25
C LEU A 421 16.76 -2.23 13.89
N VAL A 422 15.41 -2.23 13.95
CA VAL A 422 14.58 -3.38 13.54
C VAL A 422 14.80 -3.72 12.06
N SER A 423 14.92 -2.71 11.19
CA SER A 423 15.21 -2.93 9.76
C SER A 423 16.54 -3.66 9.53
N LEU A 424 17.57 -3.36 10.34
CA LEU A 424 18.86 -4.04 10.25
C LEU A 424 18.76 -5.48 10.75
N GLY A 425 18.13 -5.71 11.91
CA GLY A 425 17.93 -7.06 12.44
C GLY A 425 17.20 -7.97 11.43
N ASN A 426 16.11 -7.47 10.84
CA ASN A 426 15.35 -8.20 9.82
C ASN A 426 16.18 -8.50 8.54
N ALA A 427 17.24 -7.74 8.26
CA ALA A 427 18.05 -7.87 7.05
C ALA A 427 19.31 -8.72 7.23
N ALA A 428 19.78 -8.93 8.47
CA ALA A 428 21.08 -9.55 8.75
C ALA A 428 21.19 -10.97 8.18
N GLU A 429 20.26 -11.86 8.54
CA GLU A 429 20.29 -13.26 8.10
C GLU A 429 20.33 -13.38 6.57
N ILE A 430 19.46 -12.62 5.87
CA ILE A 430 19.41 -12.61 4.40
C ILE A 430 20.68 -11.98 3.81
N TYR A 431 21.28 -10.98 4.46
CA TYR A 431 22.48 -10.35 3.92
C TYR A 431 23.69 -11.28 3.92
N PHE A 432 23.86 -12.07 4.99
CA PHE A 432 25.00 -12.97 5.19
C PHE A 432 24.80 -14.39 4.62
N ASP A 433 23.58 -14.76 4.21
CA ASP A 433 23.33 -16.02 3.49
C ASP A 433 23.64 -15.90 1.99
N GLU A 434 24.65 -16.62 1.53
CA GLU A 434 25.08 -16.69 0.11
C GLU A 434 24.06 -17.37 -0.82
N ASN A 435 23.17 -18.21 -0.28
CA ASN A 435 22.16 -18.90 -1.06
C ASN A 435 20.83 -18.13 -1.11
N SER A 436 20.71 -17.04 -0.35
CA SER A 436 19.48 -16.27 -0.29
C SER A 436 19.25 -15.45 -1.56
N ILE A 437 18.00 -15.36 -2.02
CA ILE A 437 17.65 -14.45 -3.11
C ILE A 437 17.36 -13.07 -2.52
N ARG A 438 18.23 -12.10 -2.82
CA ARG A 438 18.05 -10.71 -2.36
C ARG A 438 17.28 -9.90 -3.39
N SER A 439 15.98 -10.13 -3.43
CA SER A 439 15.08 -9.43 -4.35
C SER A 439 14.56 -8.15 -3.69
N ILE A 440 14.76 -7.01 -4.35
CA ILE A 440 14.20 -5.72 -3.94
C ILE A 440 13.18 -5.23 -4.97
N GLN A 441 12.23 -4.45 -4.49
CA GLN A 441 11.30 -3.73 -5.35
C GLN A 441 11.71 -2.26 -5.41
N THR A 442 11.78 -1.70 -6.62
CA THR A 442 11.97 -0.27 -6.82
C THR A 442 10.64 0.46 -6.65
N ILE A 443 10.70 1.77 -6.45
CA ILE A 443 9.52 2.65 -6.35
C ILE A 443 8.64 2.58 -7.60
N THR A 444 9.22 2.23 -8.75
CA THR A 444 8.48 2.06 -10.01
C THR A 444 7.88 0.65 -10.16
N GLY A 445 7.87 -0.17 -9.11
CA GLY A 445 7.40 -1.55 -9.18
C GLY A 445 8.29 -2.49 -10.00
N LEU A 446 9.54 -2.13 -10.30
CA LEU A 446 10.50 -3.07 -10.91
C LEU A 446 11.10 -3.93 -9.83
N ARG A 447 11.13 -5.24 -10.06
CA ARG A 447 11.89 -6.17 -9.24
C ARG A 447 13.35 -6.20 -9.68
N LYS A 448 14.27 -6.21 -8.74
CA LYS A 448 15.70 -6.35 -8.99
C LYS A 448 16.32 -7.30 -7.98
N THR A 449 16.98 -8.33 -8.48
CA THR A 449 17.85 -9.17 -7.66
C THR A 449 19.18 -8.46 -7.45
N ILE A 450 19.60 -8.34 -6.20
CA ILE A 450 20.86 -7.72 -5.81
C ILE A 450 21.88 -8.83 -5.55
N GLU A 451 22.94 -8.86 -6.36
CA GLU A 451 24.07 -9.77 -6.16
C GLU A 451 24.64 -9.64 -4.75
N HIS A 452 25.05 -10.77 -4.19
CA HIS A 452 25.72 -10.85 -2.89
C HIS A 452 26.99 -10.01 -2.84
N ASN A 453 27.36 -9.57 -1.63
CA ASN A 453 28.64 -8.89 -1.47
C ASN A 453 29.77 -9.90 -1.69
N LYS A 454 30.65 -9.63 -2.66
CA LYS A 454 31.75 -10.53 -3.03
C LYS A 454 32.70 -10.87 -1.88
N LEU A 455 32.73 -10.06 -0.82
CA LEU A 455 33.55 -10.33 0.37
C LEU A 455 32.98 -11.45 1.26
N LEU A 456 31.73 -11.87 1.06
CA LEU A 456 31.14 -12.98 1.83
C LEU A 456 31.93 -14.28 1.65
N SER A 457 32.48 -14.51 0.44
CA SER A 457 33.26 -15.72 0.13
C SER A 457 34.57 -15.82 0.91
N LEU A 458 34.98 -14.76 1.62
CA LEU A 458 36.13 -14.76 2.51
C LEU A 458 35.81 -15.35 3.89
N TYR A 459 34.54 -15.60 4.20
CA TYR A 459 34.08 -16.04 5.51
C TYR A 459 33.38 -17.40 5.42
N SER A 460 33.71 -18.28 6.36
CA SER A 460 33.03 -19.56 6.57
C SER A 460 31.56 -19.38 6.91
N ARG A 461 30.78 -20.48 6.86
CA ARG A 461 29.37 -20.44 7.25
C ARG A 461 29.22 -20.08 8.73
N GLU A 462 30.12 -20.59 9.57
CA GLU A 462 30.15 -20.37 11.00
C GLU A 462 30.46 -18.91 11.33
N GLU A 463 31.46 -18.29 10.68
CA GLU A 463 31.78 -16.87 10.85
C GLU A 463 30.62 -15.97 10.40
N ARG A 464 29.96 -16.29 9.30
CA ARG A 464 28.79 -15.55 8.83
C ARG A 464 27.62 -15.66 9.81
N GLN A 465 27.41 -16.82 10.41
CA GLN A 465 26.41 -16.99 11.47
C GLN A 465 26.77 -16.16 12.71
N GLN A 466 28.03 -16.14 13.12
CA GLN A 466 28.49 -15.28 14.23
C GLN A 466 28.26 -13.79 13.95
N MET A 467 28.44 -13.34 12.71
CA MET A 467 28.11 -11.95 12.33
C MET A 467 26.62 -11.65 12.48
N VAL A 468 25.76 -12.59 12.08
CA VAL A 468 24.30 -12.47 12.24
C VAL A 468 23.94 -12.37 13.73
N ASP A 469 24.47 -13.27 14.55
CA ASP A 469 24.20 -13.32 15.99
C ASP A 469 24.71 -12.05 16.70
N ALA A 470 25.88 -11.53 16.31
CA ALA A 470 26.44 -10.29 16.87
C ALA A 470 25.58 -9.06 16.54
N VAL A 471 25.04 -8.98 15.31
CA VAL A 471 24.09 -7.92 14.93
C VAL A 471 22.79 -8.04 15.73
N TYR A 472 22.24 -9.24 15.88
CA TYR A 472 21.06 -9.46 16.72
C TYR A 472 21.29 -9.10 18.18
N GLY A 473 22.49 -9.38 18.71
CA GLY A 473 22.91 -8.98 20.03
C GLY A 473 22.78 -7.47 20.24
N ILE A 474 23.47 -6.66 19.44
CA ILE A 474 23.43 -5.18 19.56
C ILE A 474 22.01 -4.65 19.49
N TYR A 475 21.23 -5.17 18.53
CA TYR A 475 19.85 -4.81 18.35
C TYR A 475 19.00 -5.11 19.59
N LYS A 476 19.07 -6.33 20.12
CA LYS A 476 18.32 -6.72 21.32
C LYS A 476 18.69 -5.83 22.51
N HIS A 477 19.98 -5.55 22.70
CA HIS A 477 20.45 -4.67 23.77
C HIS A 477 19.91 -3.24 23.64
N ALA A 478 19.92 -2.67 22.43
CA ALA A 478 19.39 -1.33 22.17
C ALA A 478 17.88 -1.24 22.44
N ILE A 479 17.10 -2.27 22.07
CA ILE A 479 15.67 -2.35 22.38
C ILE A 479 15.43 -2.41 23.89
N LEU A 480 16.10 -3.34 24.57
CA LEU A 480 15.93 -3.54 26.01
C LEU A 480 16.27 -2.25 26.78
N ARG A 481 17.35 -1.57 26.40
CA ARG A 481 17.72 -0.28 27.00
C ARG A 481 16.63 0.77 26.82
N ARG A 482 16.10 0.92 25.60
CA ARG A 482 15.03 1.88 25.31
C ARG A 482 13.77 1.61 26.12
N PHE A 483 13.28 0.37 26.16
CA PHE A 483 12.09 0.06 26.97
C PHE A 483 12.34 0.22 28.47
N LYS A 484 13.56 -0.05 28.94
CA LYS A 484 13.94 0.18 30.34
C LYS A 484 13.97 1.66 30.71
N ASP A 485 14.34 2.53 29.78
CA ASP A 485 14.39 3.98 29.97
C ASP A 485 13.00 4.65 29.84
N MET A 486 11.97 3.90 29.42
CA MET A 486 10.58 4.37 29.38
C MET A 486 9.92 4.17 30.75
N ASP A 487 9.36 5.23 31.30
CA ASP A 487 8.56 5.17 32.53
C ASP A 487 7.30 4.31 32.32
N THR A 488 7.00 3.45 33.29
CA THR A 488 5.75 2.70 33.35
C THR A 488 5.32 2.48 34.80
N GLU A 489 4.02 2.62 35.06
CA GLU A 489 3.40 2.27 36.34
C GLU A 489 2.83 0.84 36.33
N SER A 490 2.73 0.25 35.15
CA SER A 490 2.21 -1.09 34.91
C SER A 490 3.11 -2.15 35.55
N LYS A 491 2.50 -3.23 36.04
CA LYS A 491 3.21 -4.40 36.60
C LYS A 491 2.90 -5.67 35.82
N THR A 492 1.82 -5.66 35.06
CA THR A 492 1.29 -6.82 34.35
C THR A 492 0.96 -6.45 32.91
N ILE A 493 1.08 -7.43 32.02
CA ILE A 493 0.84 -7.26 30.58
C ILE A 493 0.13 -8.49 30.03
N TYR A 494 -0.89 -8.30 29.21
CA TYR A 494 -1.50 -9.33 28.40
C TYR A 494 -1.05 -9.16 26.95
N ILE A 495 -0.63 -10.28 26.33
CA ILE A 495 -0.19 -10.31 24.93
C ILE A 495 -0.98 -11.43 24.24
N ALA A 496 -1.89 -11.06 23.34
CA ALA A 496 -2.71 -12.04 22.63
C ALA A 496 -1.84 -12.97 21.75
N PRO A 497 -2.09 -14.29 21.71
CA PRO A 497 -1.28 -15.25 20.95
C PRO A 497 -1.15 -14.92 19.46
N GLU A 498 -2.19 -14.33 18.86
CA GLU A 498 -2.25 -13.93 17.45
C GLU A 498 -1.18 -12.89 17.09
N LEU A 499 -0.71 -12.10 18.07
CA LEU A 499 0.33 -11.09 17.85
C LEU A 499 1.70 -11.70 17.54
N PHE A 500 1.90 -13.00 17.79
CA PHE A 500 3.10 -13.73 17.41
C PHE A 500 3.11 -14.12 15.92
N ASP A 501 2.00 -13.94 15.20
CA ASP A 501 1.95 -14.18 13.75
C ASP A 501 2.01 -12.87 12.93
N ILE A 502 1.70 -11.73 13.56
CA ILE A 502 1.67 -10.41 12.90
C ILE A 502 3.08 -9.80 12.85
N PRO A 503 3.67 -9.60 11.65
CA PRO A 503 4.97 -8.95 11.52
C PRO A 503 4.88 -7.46 11.81
N ILE A 504 5.90 -6.89 12.46
CA ILE A 504 6.00 -5.44 12.62
C ILE A 504 6.35 -4.83 11.26
N SER A 505 5.52 -3.87 10.84
CA SER A 505 5.74 -3.11 9.61
C SER A 505 6.83 -2.07 9.82
N VAL A 506 7.97 -2.26 9.16
CA VAL A 506 9.13 -1.36 9.29
C VAL A 506 9.63 -1.03 7.90
N GLY A 507 9.16 0.09 7.36
CA GLY A 507 9.53 0.54 6.02
C GLY A 507 8.84 -0.22 4.89
N ASP A 508 7.87 -1.08 5.21
CA ASP A 508 6.92 -1.59 4.22
C ASP A 508 6.01 -0.44 3.79
N ARG A 509 5.83 -0.27 2.49
CA ARG A 509 4.99 0.79 1.94
C ARG A 509 3.88 0.14 1.13
N SER A 510 2.64 0.36 1.56
CA SER A 510 1.48 0.07 0.75
C SER A 510 1.22 1.21 -0.24
N SER A 511 0.79 0.82 -1.42
CA SER A 511 0.23 1.62 -2.51
C SER A 511 -1.30 1.48 -2.62
N THR A 512 -1.89 0.58 -1.82
CA THR A 512 -3.34 0.33 -1.78
C THR A 512 -3.99 0.96 -0.54
N ILE A 513 -5.26 1.33 -0.66
CA ILE A 513 -6.04 1.92 0.42
C ILE A 513 -7.06 0.90 0.92
N GLN A 514 -7.08 0.70 2.22
CA GLN A 514 -8.06 -0.11 2.93
C GLN A 514 -9.08 0.83 3.57
N ASP A 515 -10.35 0.76 3.15
CA ASP A 515 -11.40 1.63 3.69
C ASP A 515 -12.16 1.02 4.87
N THR A 516 -12.00 -0.28 5.13
CA THR A 516 -12.72 -1.02 6.19
C THR A 516 -11.79 -1.67 7.22
N SER A 517 -10.47 -1.57 7.02
CA SER A 517 -9.47 -2.11 7.95
C SER A 517 -8.12 -1.42 7.75
N CYS A 518 -7.12 -1.82 8.53
CA CYS A 518 -5.72 -1.41 8.38
C CYS A 518 -4.77 -2.63 8.54
N ALA A 519 -5.09 -3.74 7.87
CA ALA A 519 -4.30 -4.97 7.93
C ALA A 519 -2.90 -4.79 7.33
N LEU A 520 -1.89 -5.33 8.00
CA LEU A 520 -0.50 -5.27 7.56
C LEU A 520 -0.21 -6.40 6.56
N MET A 521 0.68 -6.14 5.59
CA MET A 521 1.13 -7.19 4.68
C MET A 521 1.72 -8.38 5.47
N GLY A 522 1.25 -9.58 5.17
CA GLY A 522 1.57 -10.80 5.90
C GLY A 522 0.52 -11.21 6.93
N THR A 523 -0.47 -10.37 7.23
CA THR A 523 -1.67 -10.78 8.00
C THR A 523 -2.31 -11.98 7.32
N ARG A 524 -2.70 -12.97 8.13
CA ARG A 524 -3.31 -14.22 7.69
C ARG A 524 -4.79 -14.16 8.03
N PHE A 525 -5.62 -14.55 7.08
CA PHE A 525 -7.06 -14.58 7.21
C PHE A 525 -7.52 -16.04 7.08
N PRO A 526 -8.13 -16.64 8.11
CA PRO A 526 -8.67 -17.99 8.00
C PRO A 526 -9.80 -18.02 6.98
N VAL A 527 -9.89 -19.05 6.16
CA VAL A 527 -11.02 -19.24 5.25
C VAL A 527 -12.11 -20.01 6.00
N GLU A 528 -13.25 -19.36 6.21
CA GLU A 528 -14.44 -20.05 6.71
C GLU A 528 -15.16 -20.74 5.53
N GLY A 529 -15.45 -22.04 5.68
CA GLY A 529 -16.09 -22.85 4.63
C GLY A 529 -15.12 -23.52 3.64
N ASP A 530 -15.63 -23.80 2.44
CA ASP A 530 -14.97 -24.63 1.41
C ASP A 530 -14.72 -23.89 0.07
N ALA A 531 -15.03 -22.60 -0.01
CA ALA A 531 -14.82 -21.80 -1.20
C ALA A 531 -14.36 -20.37 -0.88
N VAL A 532 -13.62 -19.79 -1.83
CA VAL A 532 -13.18 -18.39 -1.82
C VAL A 532 -13.60 -17.76 -3.13
N ARG A 533 -14.28 -16.60 -3.08
CA ARG A 533 -14.63 -15.82 -4.27
C ARG A 533 -13.77 -14.57 -4.34
N LEU A 534 -12.88 -14.52 -5.31
CA LEU A 534 -12.13 -13.33 -5.65
C LEU A 534 -13.03 -12.38 -6.44
N PHE A 535 -12.80 -11.07 -6.28
CA PHE A 535 -13.49 -10.07 -7.07
C PHE A 535 -12.57 -8.91 -7.45
N LEU A 536 -12.90 -8.29 -8.58
CA LEU A 536 -12.28 -7.11 -9.14
C LEU A 536 -13.38 -6.15 -9.59
N GLN A 537 -13.30 -4.87 -9.25
CA GLN A 537 -14.21 -3.82 -9.72
C GLN A 537 -13.42 -2.61 -10.21
N TRP A 538 -13.78 -2.05 -11.37
CA TRP A 538 -13.10 -0.86 -11.90
C TRP A 538 -14.01 -0.02 -12.81
N GLY A 539 -13.57 1.20 -13.10
CA GLY A 539 -14.25 2.08 -14.06
C GLY A 539 -15.36 2.99 -13.49
N LYS A 540 -15.62 2.94 -12.17
CA LYS A 540 -16.58 3.84 -11.51
C LYS A 540 -16.23 5.31 -11.80
N GLY A 541 -17.22 6.09 -12.23
CA GLY A 541 -17.08 7.52 -12.47
C GLY A 541 -16.27 7.90 -13.72
N LEU A 542 -15.98 6.93 -14.60
CA LEU A 542 -15.29 7.17 -15.86
C LEU A 542 -16.24 7.03 -17.06
N HIS A 543 -15.99 7.82 -18.10
CA HIS A 543 -16.68 7.66 -19.39
C HIS A 543 -16.37 6.31 -20.03
N ALA A 544 -17.31 5.80 -20.82
CA ALA A 544 -17.20 4.56 -21.55
C ALA A 544 -15.95 4.57 -22.44
N GLN A 545 -15.07 3.58 -22.24
CA GLN A 545 -13.81 3.48 -22.95
C GLN A 545 -13.23 2.07 -22.85
N HIS A 546 -12.25 1.78 -23.71
CA HIS A 546 -11.43 0.59 -23.57
C HIS A 546 -10.53 0.73 -22.34
N LEU A 547 -10.79 -0.08 -21.32
CA LEU A 547 -10.06 -0.08 -20.05
C LEU A 547 -10.10 -1.51 -19.53
N ASP A 548 -9.07 -2.24 -19.91
CA ASP A 548 -8.97 -3.69 -19.75
C ASP A 548 -8.12 -4.02 -18.52
N MET A 549 -8.79 -4.55 -17.50
CA MET A 549 -8.21 -4.92 -16.21
C MET A 549 -8.58 -6.37 -15.96
N ASP A 550 -7.57 -7.22 -15.80
CA ASP A 550 -7.76 -8.65 -15.61
C ASP A 550 -7.79 -9.00 -14.12
N LEU A 551 -8.74 -9.85 -13.73
CA LEU A 551 -8.61 -10.70 -12.56
C LEU A 551 -7.98 -12.04 -12.97
N SER A 552 -7.12 -12.59 -12.13
CA SER A 552 -6.45 -13.86 -12.44
C SER A 552 -6.02 -14.61 -11.20
N CYS A 553 -5.94 -15.93 -11.32
CA CYS A 553 -5.45 -16.82 -10.28
C CYS A 553 -4.46 -17.84 -10.84
N ARG A 554 -3.35 -18.07 -10.12
CA ARG A 554 -2.42 -19.16 -10.39
C ARG A 554 -2.49 -20.22 -9.28
N ILE A 555 -2.77 -21.45 -9.66
CA ILE A 555 -2.71 -22.61 -8.78
C ILE A 555 -1.34 -23.28 -8.93
N SER A 556 -0.62 -23.40 -7.81
CA SER A 556 0.74 -23.96 -7.77
C SER A 556 0.74 -25.31 -7.07
N TYR A 557 1.35 -26.29 -7.72
CA TYR A 557 1.60 -27.64 -7.21
C TYR A 557 3.11 -27.83 -6.97
N ASP A 558 3.49 -29.01 -6.50
CA ASP A 558 4.91 -29.37 -6.33
C ASP A 558 5.64 -29.46 -7.69
N ASP A 559 4.96 -29.92 -8.75
CA ASP A 559 5.54 -30.24 -10.06
C ASP A 559 4.98 -29.43 -11.24
N LYS A 560 3.82 -28.78 -11.09
CA LYS A 560 3.14 -28.02 -12.15
C LYS A 560 2.47 -26.73 -11.67
N ILE A 561 1.98 -25.94 -12.63
CA ILE A 561 1.13 -24.77 -12.40
C ILE A 561 -0.10 -24.83 -13.31
N GLU A 562 -1.23 -24.33 -12.82
CA GLU A 562 -2.45 -24.07 -13.61
C GLU A 562 -2.84 -22.59 -13.46
N GLU A 563 -3.45 -22.01 -14.49
CA GLU A 563 -3.78 -20.58 -14.54
C GLU A 563 -5.26 -20.43 -14.88
N CYS A 564 -6.01 -19.69 -14.06
CA CYS A 564 -7.39 -19.26 -14.30
C CYS A 564 -7.38 -17.76 -14.61
N ALA A 565 -7.66 -17.39 -15.85
CA ALA A 565 -7.48 -16.03 -16.39
C ALA A 565 -8.33 -15.83 -17.65
N TYR A 566 -8.31 -14.63 -18.24
CA TYR A 566 -9.06 -14.27 -19.45
C TYR A 566 -8.93 -15.27 -20.63
N TYR A 567 -7.79 -15.95 -20.77
CA TYR A 567 -7.54 -16.95 -21.83
C TYR A 567 -7.85 -18.40 -21.43
N HIS A 568 -8.20 -18.65 -20.16
CA HIS A 568 -8.52 -19.96 -19.63
C HIS A 568 -9.48 -19.82 -18.44
N LEU A 569 -10.78 -19.75 -18.71
CA LEU A 569 -11.82 -19.39 -17.73
C LEU A 569 -12.12 -20.49 -16.69
N THR A 570 -11.59 -21.70 -16.85
CA THR A 570 -11.84 -22.80 -15.90
C THR A 570 -10.60 -23.67 -15.82
N CYS A 571 -10.10 -23.94 -14.61
CA CYS A 571 -9.09 -24.94 -14.35
C CYS A 571 -9.44 -25.71 -13.07
N THR A 572 -8.55 -26.60 -12.61
CA THR A 572 -8.84 -27.44 -11.44
C THR A 572 -9.17 -26.59 -10.22
N GLY A 573 -10.39 -26.71 -9.69
CA GLY A 573 -10.84 -25.96 -8.53
C GLY A 573 -11.00 -24.46 -8.73
N ALA A 574 -10.99 -23.93 -9.96
CA ALA A 574 -11.15 -22.50 -10.22
C ALA A 574 -12.04 -22.19 -11.43
N LYS A 575 -12.93 -21.19 -11.30
CA LYS A 575 -13.87 -20.74 -12.36
C LYS A 575 -13.93 -19.23 -12.46
N HIS A 576 -13.80 -18.68 -13.66
CA HIS A 576 -13.78 -17.25 -13.96
C HIS A 576 -15.12 -16.77 -14.55
N SER A 577 -15.54 -15.55 -14.21
CA SER A 577 -16.81 -14.98 -14.68
C SER A 577 -16.78 -14.39 -16.11
N GLY A 578 -15.75 -14.73 -16.91
CA GLY A 578 -15.49 -14.10 -18.22
C GLY A 578 -14.66 -12.80 -18.16
N ASP A 579 -14.23 -12.35 -19.34
CA ASP A 579 -13.25 -11.28 -19.58
C ASP A 579 -13.91 -9.97 -20.08
N ILE A 580 -13.76 -8.88 -19.33
CA ILE A 580 -14.29 -7.55 -19.69
C ILE A 580 -13.17 -6.60 -20.09
N ARG A 581 -13.20 -6.10 -21.32
CA ARG A 581 -12.13 -5.24 -21.89
C ARG A 581 -12.51 -3.76 -22.00
N SER A 582 -13.78 -3.43 -21.77
CA SER A 582 -14.28 -2.06 -21.89
C SER A 582 -15.25 -1.76 -20.78
N ILE A 583 -15.16 -0.55 -20.23
CA ILE A 583 -16.07 -0.10 -19.17
C ILE A 583 -17.28 0.62 -19.76
N PRO A 584 -18.47 0.46 -19.16
CA PRO A 584 -19.66 1.24 -19.50
C PRO A 584 -19.57 2.67 -18.92
N GLU A 585 -20.52 3.50 -19.29
CA GLU A 585 -20.59 4.91 -18.86
C GLU A 585 -20.84 5.00 -17.35
N MET A 586 -19.89 5.56 -16.61
CA MET A 586 -19.96 6.01 -15.20
C MET A 586 -20.19 4.94 -14.12
N VAL A 587 -20.69 3.74 -14.45
CA VAL A 587 -21.09 2.71 -13.46
C VAL A 587 -20.01 1.67 -13.16
N GLY A 588 -18.97 1.60 -13.99
CA GLY A 588 -17.90 0.59 -13.87
C GLY A 588 -18.33 -0.83 -14.23
N THR A 589 -17.50 -1.80 -13.87
CA THR A 589 -17.69 -3.22 -14.19
C THR A 589 -16.94 -4.12 -13.21
N ALA A 590 -17.17 -5.43 -13.27
CA ALA A 590 -16.59 -6.39 -12.33
C ALA A 590 -16.27 -7.76 -12.94
N GLU A 591 -15.30 -8.43 -12.34
CA GLU A 591 -14.93 -9.83 -12.59
C GLU A 591 -14.82 -10.63 -11.29
N TYR A 592 -15.03 -11.95 -11.38
CA TYR A 592 -14.95 -12.89 -10.27
C TYR A 592 -14.15 -14.14 -10.63
N ILE A 593 -13.53 -14.74 -9.60
CA ILE A 593 -13.01 -16.10 -9.65
C ILE A 593 -13.47 -16.86 -8.41
N ASP A 594 -14.19 -17.97 -8.59
CA ASP A 594 -14.47 -18.91 -7.50
C ASP A 594 -13.37 -19.96 -7.41
N LEU A 595 -12.90 -20.22 -6.19
CA LEU A 595 -11.95 -21.26 -5.83
C LEU A 595 -12.63 -22.29 -4.92
N SER A 596 -12.54 -23.58 -5.26
CA SER A 596 -13.04 -24.70 -4.47
C SER A 596 -11.91 -25.36 -3.69
N LEU A 597 -11.88 -25.17 -2.37
CA LEU A 597 -10.85 -25.78 -1.51
C LEU A 597 -10.87 -27.31 -1.60
N PRO A 598 -12.03 -28.01 -1.54
CA PRO A 598 -12.07 -29.47 -1.66
C PRO A 598 -11.48 -29.99 -2.97
N GLU A 599 -11.74 -29.32 -4.10
CA GLU A 599 -11.17 -29.72 -5.39
C GLU A 599 -9.66 -29.49 -5.44
N LEU A 600 -9.18 -28.35 -4.92
CA LEU A 600 -7.76 -27.99 -4.87
C LEU A 600 -6.97 -28.91 -3.93
N GLU A 601 -7.52 -29.22 -2.76
CA GLU A 601 -6.96 -30.16 -1.79
C GLU A 601 -6.83 -31.56 -2.39
N LYS A 602 -7.91 -32.05 -3.03
CA LYS A 602 -7.92 -33.35 -3.71
C LYS A 602 -6.91 -33.42 -4.86
N ALA A 603 -6.68 -32.30 -5.55
CA ALA A 603 -5.69 -32.20 -6.62
C ALA A 603 -4.25 -32.06 -6.11
N GLY A 604 -4.03 -31.88 -4.81
CA GLY A 604 -2.70 -31.69 -4.22
C GLY A 604 -2.12 -30.30 -4.45
N ALA A 605 -2.97 -29.28 -4.63
CA ALA A 605 -2.52 -27.89 -4.77
C ALA A 605 -1.87 -27.40 -3.46
N ARG A 606 -0.80 -26.61 -3.58
CA ARG A 606 -0.11 -25.99 -2.44
C ARG A 606 -0.63 -24.58 -2.16
N TYR A 607 -0.64 -23.76 -3.22
CA TYR A 607 -0.98 -22.35 -3.12
C TYR A 607 -1.86 -21.91 -4.29
N ALA A 608 -2.80 -21.00 -4.02
CA ALA A 608 -3.47 -20.21 -5.05
C ALA A 608 -3.05 -18.74 -4.90
N THR A 609 -2.41 -18.17 -5.92
CA THR A 609 -1.95 -16.77 -5.93
C THR A 609 -2.94 -15.90 -6.68
N PHE A 610 -3.38 -14.80 -6.06
CA PHE A 610 -4.37 -13.89 -6.60
C PHE A 610 -3.67 -12.69 -7.24
N THR A 611 -4.05 -12.36 -8.47
CA THR A 611 -3.45 -11.25 -9.22
C THR A 611 -4.49 -10.40 -9.91
N CYS A 612 -4.25 -9.10 -9.98
CA CYS A 612 -4.90 -8.22 -10.95
C CYS A 612 -3.87 -7.50 -11.82
N ASN A 613 -4.23 -7.23 -13.06
CA ASN A 613 -3.32 -6.62 -14.04
C ASN A 613 -4.05 -5.60 -14.92
N ALA A 614 -3.37 -4.52 -15.29
CA ALA A 614 -3.80 -3.63 -16.34
C ALA A 614 -3.28 -4.15 -17.68
N TYR A 615 -4.16 -4.80 -18.44
CA TYR A 615 -3.81 -5.39 -19.72
C TYR A 615 -3.56 -4.32 -20.77
N SER A 616 -4.54 -3.43 -20.99
CA SER A 616 -4.48 -2.45 -22.08
C SER A 616 -3.91 -1.10 -21.67
N CYS A 617 -4.10 -0.66 -20.43
CA CYS A 617 -3.80 0.71 -20.03
C CYS A 617 -2.69 0.77 -18.99
N GLY A 618 -1.52 1.31 -19.36
CA GLY A 618 -0.52 1.86 -18.44
C GLY A 618 -0.32 1.09 -17.13
N SER A 619 -0.89 1.62 -16.04
CA SER A 619 -0.89 1.07 -14.68
C SER A 619 -2.31 0.68 -14.26
N LEU A 620 -2.45 -0.07 -13.15
CA LEU A 620 -3.76 -0.35 -12.56
C LEU A 620 -4.56 0.95 -12.40
N SER A 621 -5.85 0.88 -12.76
CA SER A 621 -6.72 2.06 -12.71
C SER A 621 -6.81 2.58 -11.27
N PRO A 622 -6.76 3.91 -11.07
CA PRO A 622 -7.14 4.50 -9.79
C PRO A 622 -8.55 4.04 -9.36
N ASN A 623 -8.74 3.86 -8.06
CA ASN A 623 -9.98 3.37 -7.44
C ASN A 623 -10.45 1.96 -7.87
N LEU A 624 -9.65 1.22 -8.64
CA LEU A 624 -9.87 -0.20 -8.85
C LEU A 624 -9.86 -0.92 -7.51
N VAL A 625 -10.87 -1.75 -7.25
CA VAL A 625 -11.04 -2.52 -6.02
C VAL A 625 -10.76 -3.98 -6.29
N VAL A 626 -9.94 -4.61 -5.45
CA VAL A 626 -9.77 -6.08 -5.41
C VAL A 626 -9.96 -6.58 -4.01
N GLY A 627 -10.46 -7.81 -3.90
CA GLY A 627 -10.65 -8.46 -2.62
C GLY A 627 -11.12 -9.89 -2.77
N TRP A 628 -11.54 -10.45 -1.64
CA TRP A 628 -12.11 -11.78 -1.58
C TRP A 628 -13.24 -11.87 -0.56
N MET A 629 -14.15 -12.79 -0.83
CA MET A 629 -15.20 -13.27 0.05
C MET A 629 -14.90 -14.72 0.44
N ASP A 630 -15.23 -15.12 1.67
CA ASP A 630 -15.19 -16.52 2.10
C ASP A 630 -16.61 -17.12 2.18
N SER A 631 -16.69 -18.45 2.13
CA SER A 631 -17.95 -19.18 1.97
C SER A 631 -18.41 -19.80 3.29
N ALA A 632 -18.47 -19.01 4.38
CA ALA A 632 -19.06 -19.52 5.61
C ALA A 632 -20.49 -20.06 5.39
N ASN A 633 -21.21 -19.47 4.42
CA ASN A 633 -22.43 -19.98 3.82
C ASN A 633 -22.26 -20.15 2.30
N GLU A 634 -23.21 -20.83 1.65
CA GLU A 634 -23.23 -20.98 0.20
C GLU A 634 -23.31 -19.60 -0.49
N MET A 635 -22.29 -19.26 -1.29
CA MET A 635 -22.22 -17.99 -2.01
C MET A 635 -23.00 -18.07 -3.33
N THR A 636 -24.16 -17.43 -3.37
CA THR A 636 -25.06 -17.48 -4.54
C THR A 636 -24.45 -16.79 -5.77
N ILE A 637 -24.77 -17.29 -6.96
CA ILE A 637 -24.53 -16.61 -8.25
C ILE A 637 -25.87 -16.44 -8.93
N SER A 638 -26.17 -15.22 -9.38
CA SER A 638 -27.39 -14.95 -10.13
C SER A 638 -27.36 -15.62 -11.50
N GLU A 639 -28.36 -16.44 -11.80
CA GLU A 639 -28.54 -17.04 -13.13
C GLU A 639 -28.95 -15.99 -14.18
N LYS A 640 -29.53 -14.85 -13.76
CA LYS A 640 -30.05 -13.81 -14.65
C LYS A 640 -28.94 -12.96 -15.25
N ASP A 641 -28.00 -12.55 -14.42
CA ASP A 641 -26.99 -11.53 -14.73
C ASP A 641 -25.61 -11.87 -14.16
N GLY A 642 -25.41 -13.02 -13.51
CA GLY A 642 -24.10 -13.45 -13.02
C GLY A 642 -23.58 -12.69 -11.81
N VAL A 643 -24.32 -11.71 -11.28
CA VAL A 643 -23.96 -10.99 -10.05
C VAL A 643 -23.71 -11.99 -8.93
N ALA A 644 -22.62 -11.77 -8.19
CA ALA A 644 -22.07 -12.71 -7.23
C ALA A 644 -21.46 -12.02 -6.00
N TYR A 645 -21.50 -10.68 -5.95
CA TYR A 645 -20.97 -9.87 -4.87
C TYR A 645 -21.98 -9.73 -3.73
N ASP A 646 -21.50 -9.91 -2.50
CA ASP A 646 -22.23 -9.65 -1.26
C ASP A 646 -21.29 -8.93 -0.27
N PRO A 647 -21.57 -7.66 0.10
CA PRO A 647 -20.72 -6.91 1.02
C PRO A 647 -20.61 -7.57 2.39
N SER A 648 -21.62 -8.34 2.84
CA SER A 648 -21.57 -9.05 4.12
C SER A 648 -20.59 -10.24 4.14
N CYS A 649 -20.23 -10.78 2.97
CA CYS A 649 -19.27 -11.87 2.82
C CYS A 649 -17.84 -11.37 2.58
N VAL A 650 -17.62 -10.06 2.37
CA VAL A 650 -16.28 -9.52 2.06
C VAL A 650 -15.38 -9.67 3.28
N GLN A 651 -14.38 -10.53 3.21
CA GLN A 651 -13.43 -10.70 4.31
C GLN A 651 -12.35 -9.61 4.27
N HIS A 652 -11.82 -9.33 3.09
CA HIS A 652 -10.81 -8.29 2.87
C HIS A 652 -10.94 -7.67 1.47
N MET A 653 -10.68 -6.37 1.38
CA MET A 653 -10.63 -5.65 0.12
C MET A 653 -9.73 -4.43 0.23
N VAL A 654 -9.16 -4.04 -0.90
CA VAL A 654 -8.35 -2.84 -1.04
C VAL A 654 -8.71 -2.13 -2.34
N ARG A 655 -8.49 -0.81 -2.40
CA ARG A 655 -8.48 -0.07 -3.66
C ARG A 655 -7.10 0.43 -4.04
N VAL A 656 -6.84 0.57 -5.34
CA VAL A 656 -5.60 1.13 -5.87
C VAL A 656 -5.59 2.65 -5.68
N GLY A 657 -4.51 3.18 -5.09
CA GLY A 657 -4.31 4.62 -4.91
C GLY A 657 -3.93 5.35 -6.20
N ASP A 658 -4.19 6.66 -6.25
CA ASP A 658 -3.98 7.51 -7.43
C ASP A 658 -2.52 7.63 -7.88
N ASP A 659 -1.56 7.43 -6.96
CA ASP A 659 -0.13 7.53 -7.23
C ASP A 659 0.54 6.19 -7.59
N ASN A 660 -0.27 5.13 -7.76
CA ASN A 660 0.21 3.82 -8.16
C ASN A 660 0.90 3.86 -9.53
N LEU A 661 2.08 3.26 -9.61
CA LEU A 661 2.91 3.19 -10.83
C LEU A 661 3.07 1.76 -11.34
N ALA A 662 2.38 0.79 -10.75
CA ALA A 662 2.49 -0.63 -11.10
C ALA A 662 1.43 -1.09 -12.11
N LYS A 663 1.80 -2.06 -12.94
CA LYS A 663 0.92 -2.62 -13.97
C LYS A 663 0.05 -3.75 -13.43
N GLY A 664 0.45 -4.43 -12.37
CA GLY A 664 -0.41 -5.36 -11.67
C GLY A 664 -0.06 -5.45 -10.19
N LEU A 665 -0.81 -6.28 -9.48
CA LEU A 665 -0.68 -6.51 -8.06
C LEU A 665 -0.98 -7.98 -7.75
N VAL A 666 -0.07 -8.66 -7.06
CA VAL A 666 -0.46 -9.84 -6.27
C VAL A 666 -1.08 -9.32 -4.98
N PHE A 667 -2.36 -9.64 -4.76
CA PHE A 667 -3.15 -9.14 -3.64
C PHE A 667 -3.51 -10.23 -2.62
N GLY A 668 -3.02 -11.46 -2.79
CA GLY A 668 -3.23 -12.52 -1.81
C GLY A 668 -2.64 -13.86 -2.24
N VAL A 669 -2.34 -14.72 -1.27
CA VAL A 669 -1.96 -16.11 -1.49
C VAL A 669 -2.73 -17.00 -0.53
N LEU A 670 -3.60 -17.86 -1.06
CA LEU A 670 -4.27 -18.91 -0.31
C LEU A 670 -3.31 -20.08 -0.11
N ASP A 671 -2.97 -20.36 1.14
CA ASP A 671 -2.34 -21.58 1.60
C ASP A 671 -3.40 -22.65 1.77
N ILE A 672 -3.45 -23.60 0.83
CA ILE A 672 -4.52 -24.59 0.74
C ILE A 672 -4.50 -25.52 1.95
N ALA A 673 -3.31 -25.97 2.37
CA ALA A 673 -3.18 -26.91 3.48
C ALA A 673 -3.57 -26.28 4.82
N ARG A 674 -3.32 -24.98 5.00
CA ARG A 674 -3.69 -24.26 6.21
C ARG A 674 -5.10 -23.66 6.16
N ARG A 675 -5.71 -23.61 4.98
CA ARG A 675 -6.97 -22.89 4.72
C ARG A 675 -6.90 -21.44 5.18
N GLU A 676 -5.83 -20.75 4.80
CA GLU A 676 -5.59 -19.36 5.18
C GLU A 676 -5.15 -18.53 3.96
N ILE A 677 -5.70 -17.33 3.83
CA ILE A 677 -5.25 -16.35 2.85
C ILE A 677 -4.25 -15.41 3.51
N ILE A 678 -3.04 -15.35 2.96
CA ILE A 678 -2.01 -14.40 3.37
C ILE A 678 -2.19 -13.14 2.54
N TRP A 679 -2.50 -12.02 3.19
CA TRP A 679 -2.52 -10.72 2.54
C TRP A 679 -1.12 -10.36 2.05
N LEU A 680 -0.98 -10.26 0.73
CA LEU A 680 0.25 -9.81 0.10
C LEU A 680 -0.06 -8.58 -0.72
N GLU A 681 0.85 -7.61 -0.69
CA GLU A 681 0.82 -6.49 -1.61
C GLU A 681 2.13 -6.47 -2.38
N MET A 682 2.16 -7.20 -3.50
CA MET A 682 3.35 -7.30 -4.33
C MET A 682 3.05 -6.77 -5.73
N PRO A 683 3.41 -5.50 -6.02
CA PRO A 683 3.24 -4.96 -7.35
C PRO A 683 4.04 -5.73 -8.40
N VAL A 684 3.43 -5.99 -9.56
CA VAL A 684 4.03 -6.65 -10.71
C VAL A 684 4.08 -5.72 -11.92
N SER A 685 5.01 -6.00 -12.83
CA SER A 685 5.31 -5.11 -13.95
C SER A 685 4.75 -5.54 -15.30
N GLY A 686 4.26 -6.77 -15.42
CA GLY A 686 3.74 -7.29 -16.69
C GLY A 686 2.26 -7.07 -16.85
N GLN A 687 1.80 -7.24 -18.09
CA GLN A 687 0.38 -7.18 -18.47
C GLN A 687 -0.42 -8.37 -17.98
N THR A 688 0.24 -9.47 -17.59
CA THR A 688 -0.43 -10.69 -17.16
C THR A 688 0.20 -11.24 -15.89
N LEU A 689 -0.52 -12.15 -15.25
CA LEU A 689 -0.09 -12.91 -14.07
C LEU A 689 1.26 -13.62 -14.26
N ARG A 690 1.67 -13.89 -15.51
CA ARG A 690 2.96 -14.54 -15.81
C ARG A 690 4.18 -13.72 -15.37
N SER A 691 3.99 -12.42 -15.14
CA SER A 691 5.03 -11.56 -14.56
C SER A 691 5.20 -11.72 -13.04
N ALA A 692 4.26 -12.38 -12.37
CA ALA A 692 4.41 -12.78 -10.98
C ALA A 692 5.31 -14.03 -10.90
N CYS A 693 6.58 -13.83 -10.56
CA CYS A 693 7.56 -14.91 -10.43
C CYS A 693 7.34 -15.67 -9.11
N ARG A 694 7.32 -17.02 -9.19
CA ARG A 694 7.05 -17.92 -8.05
C ARG A 694 8.11 -17.77 -6.97
N GLU A 695 9.37 -17.84 -7.36
CA GLU A 695 10.55 -17.73 -6.47
C GLU A 695 10.52 -16.40 -5.71
N ASP A 696 10.02 -15.37 -6.39
CA ASP A 696 9.89 -14.03 -5.87
C ASP A 696 8.75 -13.90 -4.83
N ILE A 697 7.65 -14.60 -5.02
CA ILE A 697 6.55 -14.70 -4.04
C ILE A 697 7.01 -15.50 -2.82
N GLU A 698 7.62 -16.68 -3.04
CA GLU A 698 8.15 -17.53 -1.98
C GLU A 698 9.21 -16.81 -1.13
N ALA A 699 10.12 -16.06 -1.78
CA ALA A 699 11.10 -15.23 -1.07
C ALA A 699 10.44 -14.13 -0.22
N LEU A 700 9.35 -13.52 -0.70
CA LEU A 700 8.60 -12.53 0.06
C LEU A 700 7.89 -13.17 1.27
N LEU A 701 7.23 -14.31 1.07
CA LEU A 701 6.57 -15.08 2.14
C LEU A 701 7.58 -15.47 3.23
N LYS A 702 8.72 -16.03 2.84
CA LYS A 702 9.82 -16.38 3.77
C LYS A 702 10.33 -15.16 4.52
N ARG A 703 10.47 -14.01 3.85
CA ARG A 703 10.87 -12.75 4.48
C ARG A 703 9.83 -12.28 5.52
N LEU A 704 8.54 -12.35 5.21
CA LEU A 704 7.46 -11.96 6.13
C LEU A 704 7.37 -12.88 7.35
N GLN A 705 7.60 -14.18 7.16
CA GLN A 705 7.67 -15.15 8.24
C GLN A 705 8.81 -14.84 9.22
N ARG A 706 9.97 -14.40 8.72
CA ARG A 706 11.18 -14.13 9.52
C ARG A 706 11.24 -12.74 10.17
N LYS A 707 10.34 -11.83 9.80
CA LYS A 707 10.29 -10.51 10.45
C LYS A 707 9.93 -10.67 11.92
N LEU A 708 10.54 -9.81 12.75
CA LEU A 708 10.13 -9.61 14.13
C LEU A 708 8.62 -9.40 14.23
N LYS A 709 7.98 -10.16 15.11
CA LYS A 709 6.55 -10.15 15.36
C LYS A 709 6.20 -9.15 16.45
N ILE A 710 4.96 -8.66 16.43
CA ILE A 710 4.46 -7.73 17.44
C ILE A 710 4.59 -8.34 18.85
N GLY A 711 4.16 -9.60 19.00
CA GLY A 711 4.24 -10.33 20.27
C GLY A 711 5.67 -10.53 20.78
N GLU A 712 6.65 -10.69 19.88
CA GLU A 712 8.06 -10.80 20.26
C GLU A 712 8.61 -9.48 20.79
N LEU A 713 8.26 -8.35 20.16
CA LEU A 713 8.67 -7.03 20.63
C LEU A 713 8.02 -6.69 21.99
N LEU A 714 6.73 -7.01 22.16
CA LEU A 714 6.03 -6.84 23.45
C LEU A 714 6.62 -7.73 24.54
N ARG A 715 7.11 -8.92 24.21
CA ARG A 715 7.85 -9.77 25.15
C ARG A 715 9.18 -9.12 25.57
N LEU A 716 9.90 -8.48 24.65
CA LEU A 716 11.10 -7.70 25.00
C LEU A 716 10.78 -6.49 25.88
N LYS A 717 9.63 -5.82 25.65
CA LYS A 717 9.12 -4.76 26.53
C LYS A 717 8.88 -5.29 27.94
N ALA A 718 8.15 -6.41 28.06
CA ALA A 718 7.86 -7.05 29.33
C ALA A 718 9.15 -7.45 30.08
N GLU A 719 10.13 -8.02 29.39
CA GLU A 719 11.45 -8.35 29.94
C GLU A 719 12.18 -7.09 30.45
N ALA A 720 12.23 -6.03 29.65
CA ALA A 720 12.96 -4.80 29.97
C ALA A 720 12.36 -4.04 31.17
N GLN A 721 11.03 -4.04 31.28
CA GLN A 721 10.27 -3.31 32.31
C GLN A 721 9.90 -4.18 33.52
N GLY A 722 10.21 -5.48 33.49
CA GLY A 722 9.90 -6.41 34.58
C GLY A 722 8.40 -6.71 34.73
N LEU A 723 7.63 -6.64 33.64
CA LEU A 723 6.18 -6.89 33.64
C LEU A 723 5.89 -8.39 33.68
N LYS A 724 4.93 -8.80 34.52
CA LYS A 724 4.43 -10.17 34.54
C LYS A 724 3.42 -10.37 33.41
N ILE A 725 3.70 -11.32 32.50
CA ILE A 725 2.77 -11.69 31.43
C ILE A 725 1.61 -12.50 32.02
N LEU A 726 0.37 -12.05 31.79
CA LEU A 726 -0.87 -12.73 32.19
C LEU A 726 -1.58 -13.37 30.99
N PHE A 727 -2.46 -14.34 31.27
CA PHE A 727 -3.28 -15.02 30.25
C PHE A 727 -4.70 -14.47 30.13
N ASP A 728 -5.13 -13.66 31.10
CA ASP A 728 -6.43 -13.02 31.14
C ASP A 728 -6.25 -11.52 30.92
N GLU A 729 -6.88 -11.02 29.86
CA GLU A 729 -6.88 -9.60 29.50
C GLU A 729 -7.40 -8.72 30.63
N SER A 730 -8.48 -9.14 31.32
CA SER A 730 -9.17 -8.33 32.32
C SER A 730 -8.35 -8.05 33.59
N GLN A 731 -7.26 -8.78 33.77
CA GLN A 731 -6.40 -8.72 34.95
C GLN A 731 -5.09 -7.97 34.70
N ALA A 732 -4.82 -7.57 33.45
CA ALA A 732 -3.57 -6.93 33.07
C ALA A 732 -3.70 -5.40 33.12
N ASP A 733 -2.64 -4.73 33.58
CA ASP A 733 -2.54 -3.27 33.54
C ASP A 733 -2.43 -2.77 32.09
N GLU A 734 -1.76 -3.56 31.23
CA GLU A 734 -1.66 -3.32 29.79
C GLU A 734 -2.21 -4.51 29.00
N SER A 735 -3.14 -4.26 28.07
CA SER A 735 -3.69 -5.28 27.17
C SER A 735 -3.32 -4.98 25.72
N TYR A 736 -2.73 -5.98 25.06
CA TYR A 736 -2.43 -5.96 23.63
C TYR A 736 -3.20 -7.07 22.93
N THR A 737 -4.31 -6.70 22.30
CA THR A 737 -5.22 -7.60 21.57
C THR A 737 -4.98 -7.58 20.07
N TYR A 738 -5.63 -8.49 19.35
CA TYR A 738 -5.69 -8.46 17.89
C TYR A 738 -6.27 -7.13 17.39
N GLU A 739 -7.34 -6.63 18.03
CA GLU A 739 -8.01 -5.37 17.70
C GLU A 739 -7.08 -4.16 17.87
N TRP A 740 -6.25 -4.17 18.91
CA TRP A 740 -5.22 -3.15 19.09
C TRP A 740 -4.20 -3.17 17.93
N ALA A 741 -3.79 -4.35 17.48
CA ALA A 741 -2.85 -4.49 16.37
C ALA A 741 -3.42 -4.04 15.01
N LEU A 742 -4.74 -3.95 14.87
CA LEU A 742 -5.41 -3.37 13.70
C LEU A 742 -5.32 -1.84 13.64
N ASN A 743 -4.70 -1.19 14.63
CA ASN A 743 -4.34 0.23 14.55
C ASN A 743 -2.82 0.37 14.34
N PRO A 744 -2.34 0.46 13.09
CA PRO A 744 -0.90 0.53 12.83
C PRO A 744 -0.22 1.75 13.44
N ALA A 745 -0.98 2.83 13.70
CA ALA A 745 -0.46 4.03 14.34
C ALA A 745 -0.11 3.76 15.81
N GLU A 746 -0.97 3.02 16.53
CA GLU A 746 -0.69 2.54 17.89
C GLU A 746 0.43 1.50 17.93
N VAL A 747 0.43 0.54 17.00
CA VAL A 747 1.54 -0.44 16.90
C VAL A 747 2.88 0.25 16.67
N SER A 748 2.89 1.30 15.85
CA SER A 748 4.10 2.08 15.58
C SER A 748 4.59 2.85 16.81
N LYS A 749 3.77 3.06 17.85
CA LYS A 749 4.22 3.66 19.11
C LYS A 749 5.26 2.81 19.83
N LEU A 750 5.29 1.50 19.59
CA LEU A 750 6.35 0.63 20.09
C LEU A 750 7.73 0.93 19.47
N LEU A 751 7.80 1.80 18.46
CA LEU A 751 9.02 2.15 17.73
C LEU A 751 9.50 3.59 18.00
N TYR A 752 8.97 4.26 19.04
CA TYR A 752 9.52 5.56 19.47
C TYR A 752 10.93 5.43 20.09
#